data_AF-A0A222G4D9-F1
#
_entry.id   AF-A0A222G4D9-F1
#
_cell.length_a   1.000
_cell.length_b   1.000
_cell.length_c   1.000
_cell.angle_alpha   90.00
_cell.angle_beta   90.00
_cell.angle_gamma   90.00
#
_symmetry.space_group_name_H-M   'P 1'
#
loop_
_entity.id
_entity.type
_entity.pdbx_description
1 polymer ?
#
loop_
_entity_poly.entity_id
_entity_poly.type
_entity_poly.pdbx_seq_one_letter_code
_entity_poly.pdbx_strand_id
1 'polypeptide(L)'
;MFRITWIYVVIATMLNSSLTLAHSEHDKARFVAESGSDTGKCDQVLRPCKTIAFAVQQANKGDKILVSAGEYSVNSSEELFYLKSALVPILGGYNRFDHFQSQSPDSNITELKNIPLDMAEPLRQQGFIILADGKSLFTNNSPEGKALQNKLDSYTTLSKRQVSLNCVDGAAGSFACNNIDLLAHIPLSEFSSKPNTANDIWGHVDLNTGDEYALIGMRNGVAVVNVTDPENPQEVGTIAGLNASWRDIKVYQYFDSNINAWQAYAYATTDGVSDNVTIISLNQLPNSVSLVEKSKVVTQAHNVYISNVDHTLNIALPGLTPSLQLIGSNRLGGAFHSYSLVTPTTLTALPDNYFGSGYTHDGASINITDNRKNSQCITQGDSCTVFIDFNEKEMQLWDITDASATALLGKGEYNDVAKIHQYIHSGWGTEDKQHIFLHDEFDEKDGGLNSTVRIFSIADLTNPTQVGQWTGPTRAIDHNGFVRGNRYYMSNYERGLTVLDITDPANPIEVGFFDTYTPSNNPGFNGAWGAYPFLPSGNILVSDIGSGLYILKDRTRESSQGKIAFTNKAINTSQGETLTVNVQRSNASSPDQAVSVNYQLLPGSAEENSDYTPAEGTLTWQANDTADKTISIAIANDLTGDEFQEKFFVRLSQPSNSATLGNVSYLTVNIDGLIDSGSLAFTASETTVAENQSNLNITLTRQGSSNGEVAVSYLLSSGSAIIGEDVESASGTVSWADGDSTEKNIEIIIIDDNASEVNESFTVDLSTVAGSNLGAITQHTVTISDDDSNTAPTVTLSENSEVNTGATVRVSATVTDNESDPMTYLWQQTAGTGINLTNADTLTTSFVAPATAGNITLSFTATDFKGLSTTETLTLTVVAAPVAIIPPVDKKSSGGGSIGFPILLILTLVMRKIIKLVTKHLQIAS
;
A
#
# COMPACT_ATOMS: atom_id res chain seq x y z
N MET A 1 -45.36 -10.68 41.18
CA MET A 1 -44.84 -9.40 40.65
C MET A 1 -43.34 -9.50 40.38
N PHE A 2 -42.92 -10.56 39.68
CA PHE A 2 -41.53 -10.88 39.32
C PHE A 2 -41.61 -11.88 38.17
N ARG A 3 -41.93 -11.42 36.95
CA ARG A 3 -41.81 -12.21 35.69
C ARG A 3 -42.15 -11.44 34.39
N ILE A 4 -42.15 -10.11 34.39
CA ILE A 4 -42.41 -9.30 33.17
C ILE A 4 -41.20 -8.44 32.76
N THR A 5 -40.13 -8.41 33.54
CA THR A 5 -38.95 -7.56 33.26
C THR A 5 -37.86 -8.25 32.42
N TRP A 6 -38.00 -9.54 32.09
CA TRP A 6 -36.97 -10.31 31.37
C TRP A 6 -37.23 -10.48 29.86
N ILE A 7 -38.41 -10.13 29.36
CA ILE A 7 -38.74 -10.27 27.93
C ILE A 7 -38.45 -8.97 27.15
N TYR A 8 -38.39 -7.82 27.82
CA TYR A 8 -38.02 -6.55 27.17
C TYR A 8 -36.50 -6.31 27.09
N VAL A 9 -35.69 -7.03 27.86
CA VAL A 9 -34.21 -6.90 27.82
C VAL A 9 -33.58 -7.80 26.74
N VAL A 10 -34.26 -8.87 26.32
CA VAL A 10 -33.75 -9.80 25.29
C VAL A 10 -34.16 -9.38 23.87
N ILE A 11 -35.19 -8.55 23.70
CA ILE A 11 -35.59 -8.00 22.39
C ILE A 11 -34.89 -6.66 22.10
N ALA A 12 -34.41 -5.94 23.13
CA ALA A 12 -33.62 -4.72 22.97
C ALA A 12 -32.12 -4.98 22.69
N THR A 13 -31.65 -6.22 22.83
CA THR A 13 -30.24 -6.62 22.62
C THR A 13 -29.98 -7.29 21.27
N MET A 14 -31.00 -7.50 20.43
CA MET A 14 -30.86 -8.02 19.06
C MET A 14 -31.10 -6.98 17.95
N LEU A 15 -31.06 -5.68 18.30
CA LEU A 15 -31.23 -4.57 17.34
C LEU A 15 -30.08 -3.55 17.36
N ASN A 16 -28.96 -3.85 18.02
CA ASN A 16 -27.75 -3.01 18.01
C ASN A 16 -26.51 -3.82 17.62
N SER A 17 -26.60 -4.63 16.58
CA SER A 17 -25.44 -4.77 15.68
C SER A 17 -25.56 -3.65 14.66
N SER A 18 -25.15 -2.45 15.05
CA SER A 18 -24.69 -1.47 14.08
C SER A 18 -23.49 -2.12 13.38
N LEU A 19 -23.76 -2.81 12.28
CA LEU A 19 -22.81 -2.91 11.18
C LEU A 19 -22.58 -1.46 10.74
N THR A 20 -21.69 -0.77 11.44
CA THR A 20 -21.03 0.40 10.90
C THR A 20 -20.21 -0.15 9.74
N LEU A 21 -20.77 -0.08 8.54
CA LEU A 21 -19.97 -0.09 7.33
C LEU A 21 -18.98 1.05 7.52
N ALA A 22 -17.71 0.72 7.80
CA ALA A 22 -16.63 1.67 7.64
C ALA A 22 -16.84 2.31 6.26
N HIS A 23 -16.96 3.64 6.21
CA HIS A 23 -17.19 4.38 4.97
C HIS A 23 -15.89 4.45 4.17
N SER A 24 -15.33 3.29 3.86
CA SER A 24 -14.26 3.17 2.89
C SER A 24 -14.76 3.70 1.54
N GLU A 25 -13.92 4.50 0.91
CA GLU A 25 -13.99 4.85 -0.50
C GLU A 25 -13.76 3.58 -1.36
N HIS A 26 -14.70 2.65 -1.32
CA HIS A 26 -14.67 1.47 -2.17
C HIS A 26 -14.94 1.85 -3.63
N ASP A 27 -14.26 1.17 -4.57
CA ASP A 27 -14.53 1.20 -6.02
C ASP A 27 -16.05 1.15 -6.29
N LYS A 28 -16.63 2.28 -6.69
CA LYS A 28 -18.07 2.43 -7.01
C LYS A 28 -18.27 2.66 -8.49
N ALA A 29 -19.49 2.37 -8.93
CA ALA A 29 -19.96 2.76 -10.25
C ALA A 29 -20.60 4.15 -10.19
N ARG A 30 -20.27 5.01 -11.15
CA ARG A 30 -20.99 6.24 -11.47
C ARG A 30 -21.86 5.99 -12.68
N PHE A 31 -23.10 6.44 -12.65
CA PHE A 31 -24.11 6.12 -13.66
C PHE A 31 -24.40 7.33 -14.53
N VAL A 32 -24.39 7.12 -15.86
CA VAL A 32 -24.69 8.14 -16.86
C VAL A 32 -25.89 7.72 -17.71
N ALA A 33 -26.82 8.63 -17.95
CA ALA A 33 -27.94 8.42 -18.85
C ALA A 33 -28.34 9.71 -19.58
N GLU A 34 -28.83 9.60 -20.82
CA GLU A 34 -29.30 10.73 -21.63
C GLU A 34 -30.36 11.59 -20.91
N SER A 35 -31.28 10.94 -20.19
CA SER A 35 -32.32 11.59 -19.38
C SER A 35 -31.83 12.05 -18.00
N GLY A 36 -30.54 11.93 -17.71
CA GLY A 36 -29.92 12.26 -16.44
C GLY A 36 -29.82 13.76 -16.19
N SER A 37 -29.25 14.10 -15.03
CA SER A 37 -29.00 15.48 -14.61
C SER A 37 -27.62 15.57 -13.96
N ASP A 38 -26.78 16.51 -14.39
CA ASP A 38 -25.43 16.75 -13.85
C ASP A 38 -25.51 17.42 -12.47
N THR A 39 -25.94 16.63 -11.49
CA THR A 39 -26.19 17.04 -10.11
C THR A 39 -25.87 15.89 -9.17
N GLY A 40 -25.21 16.17 -8.05
CA GLY A 40 -24.84 15.16 -7.05
C GLY A 40 -23.65 14.28 -7.50
N LYS A 41 -23.46 13.13 -6.84
CA LYS A 41 -22.26 12.28 -6.97
C LYS A 41 -22.34 11.20 -8.07
N CYS A 42 -23.41 11.18 -8.87
CA CYS A 42 -23.65 10.17 -9.92
C CYS A 42 -23.66 8.70 -9.45
N ASP A 43 -23.74 8.41 -8.15
CA ASP A 43 -23.63 7.05 -7.56
C ASP A 43 -24.99 6.36 -7.34
N GLN A 44 -26.08 7.00 -7.77
CA GLN A 44 -27.42 6.44 -7.65
C GLN A 44 -27.95 6.06 -9.02
N VAL A 45 -28.21 4.77 -9.22
CA VAL A 45 -28.78 4.21 -10.46
C VAL A 45 -30.05 4.95 -10.91
N LEU A 46 -30.89 5.38 -9.96
CA LEU A 46 -32.16 6.05 -10.26
C LEU A 46 -31.98 7.54 -10.58
N ARG A 47 -30.83 8.13 -10.25
CA ARG A 47 -30.47 9.54 -10.49
C ARG A 47 -29.10 9.63 -11.18
N PRO A 48 -28.99 9.09 -12.41
CA PRO A 48 -27.74 9.13 -13.15
C PRO A 48 -27.43 10.57 -13.61
N CYS A 49 -26.15 10.82 -13.86
CA CYS A 49 -25.67 12.05 -14.46
C CYS A 49 -25.97 12.09 -15.95
N LYS A 50 -25.97 13.29 -16.53
CA LYS A 50 -26.28 13.50 -17.94
C LYS A 50 -25.05 13.32 -18.83
N THR A 51 -23.91 13.84 -18.40
CA THR A 51 -22.67 13.85 -19.17
C THR A 51 -21.61 12.92 -18.58
N ILE A 52 -20.74 12.38 -19.44
CA ILE A 52 -19.64 11.50 -19.02
C ILE A 52 -18.59 12.32 -18.27
N ALA A 53 -18.24 13.50 -18.79
CA ALA A 53 -17.29 14.40 -18.16
C ALA A 53 -17.66 14.74 -16.71
N PHE A 54 -18.92 15.08 -16.45
CA PHE A 54 -19.37 15.37 -15.09
C PHE A 54 -19.26 14.13 -14.20
N ALA A 55 -19.64 12.95 -14.68
CA ALA A 55 -19.51 11.72 -13.89
C ALA A 55 -18.06 11.35 -13.57
N VAL A 56 -17.12 11.61 -14.49
CA VAL A 56 -15.67 11.41 -14.24
C VAL A 56 -15.17 12.38 -13.17
N GLN A 57 -15.60 13.65 -13.17
CA GLN A 57 -15.25 14.60 -12.11
C GLN A 57 -15.82 14.21 -10.74
N GLN A 58 -16.92 13.44 -10.72
CA GLN A 58 -17.48 12.90 -9.48
C GLN A 58 -16.81 11.59 -9.03
N ALA A 59 -16.00 10.95 -9.87
CA ALA A 59 -15.33 9.70 -9.54
C ALA A 59 -14.29 9.88 -8.41
N ASN A 60 -14.17 8.85 -7.58
CA ASN A 60 -13.14 8.70 -6.55
C ASN A 60 -12.09 7.67 -7.00
N LYS A 61 -11.06 7.45 -6.17
CA LYS A 61 -9.99 6.48 -6.40
C LYS A 61 -10.59 5.10 -6.71
N GLY A 62 -10.29 4.53 -7.89
CA GLY A 62 -10.73 3.19 -8.30
C GLY A 62 -12.17 3.06 -8.87
N ASP A 63 -12.93 4.15 -8.97
CA ASP A 63 -14.28 4.14 -9.53
C ASP A 63 -14.33 3.79 -11.04
N LYS A 64 -15.53 3.46 -11.52
CA LYS A 64 -15.85 3.26 -12.96
C LYS A 64 -17.11 4.01 -13.36
N ILE A 65 -17.23 4.37 -14.64
CA ILE A 65 -18.41 5.02 -15.22
C ILE A 65 -19.18 4.02 -16.08
N LEU A 66 -20.47 3.83 -15.79
CA LEU A 66 -21.37 2.98 -16.55
C LEU A 66 -22.39 3.85 -17.30
N VAL A 67 -22.40 3.76 -18.64
CA VAL A 67 -23.20 4.63 -19.51
C VAL A 67 -24.37 3.84 -20.10
N SER A 68 -25.59 4.34 -19.89
CA SER A 68 -26.80 3.70 -20.39
C SER A 68 -26.97 3.90 -21.89
N ALA A 69 -27.80 3.07 -22.51
CA ALA A 69 -28.25 3.24 -23.88
C ALA A 69 -28.81 4.66 -24.10
N GLY A 70 -28.53 5.21 -25.28
CA GLY A 70 -28.80 6.60 -25.64
C GLY A 70 -27.75 7.18 -26.57
N GLU A 71 -27.96 8.42 -27.01
CA GLU A 71 -27.01 9.16 -27.85
C GLU A 71 -26.25 10.21 -27.03
N TYR A 72 -24.93 10.22 -27.12
CA TYR A 72 -24.06 11.14 -26.39
C TYR A 72 -23.12 11.84 -27.37
N SER A 73 -23.07 13.17 -27.31
CA SER A 73 -22.21 13.98 -28.19
C SER A 73 -21.03 14.52 -27.39
N VAL A 74 -19.81 14.16 -27.80
CA VAL A 74 -18.58 14.67 -27.17
C VAL A 74 -18.25 16.03 -27.75
N ASN A 75 -18.17 17.04 -26.89
CA ASN A 75 -18.01 18.44 -27.32
C ASN A 75 -16.77 19.13 -26.72
N SER A 76 -16.00 18.44 -25.88
CA SER A 76 -14.80 19.00 -25.25
C SER A 76 -13.60 18.05 -25.38
N SER A 77 -12.40 18.63 -25.42
CA SER A 77 -11.15 17.86 -25.43
C SER A 77 -10.91 17.15 -24.09
N GLU A 78 -11.53 17.62 -23.01
CA GLU A 78 -11.44 17.03 -21.67
C GLU A 78 -12.26 15.74 -21.57
N GLU A 79 -13.51 15.74 -22.02
CA GLU A 79 -14.35 14.55 -22.10
C GLU A 79 -13.72 13.49 -23.01
N LEU A 80 -13.15 13.93 -24.13
CA LEU A 80 -12.46 13.05 -25.06
C LEU A 80 -11.14 12.51 -24.50
N PHE A 81 -10.42 13.30 -23.69
CA PHE A 81 -9.25 12.82 -22.95
C PHE A 81 -9.64 11.71 -21.98
N TYR A 82 -10.70 11.88 -21.18
CA TYR A 82 -11.15 10.84 -20.25
C TYR A 82 -11.54 9.54 -20.94
N LEU A 83 -12.23 9.63 -22.07
CA LEU A 83 -12.59 8.48 -22.89
C LEU A 83 -11.34 7.73 -23.44
N LYS A 84 -10.21 8.42 -23.61
CA LYS A 84 -8.97 7.85 -24.15
C LYS A 84 -7.98 7.38 -23.09
N SER A 85 -7.85 8.12 -21.98
CA SER A 85 -6.76 7.96 -21.01
C SER A 85 -6.93 6.75 -20.09
N ALA A 86 -8.11 6.12 -20.07
CA ALA A 86 -8.44 4.97 -19.22
C ALA A 86 -8.19 5.17 -17.71
N LEU A 87 -7.98 6.42 -17.28
CA LEU A 87 -7.76 6.80 -15.87
C LEU A 87 -8.94 6.40 -14.99
N VAL A 88 -10.16 6.60 -15.51
CA VAL A 88 -11.39 6.06 -14.95
C VAL A 88 -12.00 5.17 -16.04
N PRO A 89 -12.22 3.87 -15.80
CA PRO A 89 -12.85 2.99 -16.78
C PRO A 89 -14.25 3.48 -17.14
N ILE A 90 -14.49 3.79 -18.41
CA ILE A 90 -15.78 4.24 -18.93
C ILE A 90 -16.34 3.16 -19.85
N LEU A 91 -17.54 2.64 -19.53
CA LEU A 91 -18.13 1.48 -20.21
C LEU A 91 -19.53 1.81 -20.73
N GLY A 92 -19.76 1.59 -22.03
CA GLY A 92 -21.07 1.68 -22.69
C GLY A 92 -21.79 0.34 -22.72
N GLY A 93 -23.07 0.32 -23.13
CA GLY A 93 -23.83 -0.92 -23.25
C GLY A 93 -24.70 -1.27 -22.04
N TYR A 94 -24.95 -0.32 -21.14
CA TYR A 94 -25.82 -0.53 -19.98
C TYR A 94 -27.23 -0.02 -20.25
N ASN A 95 -28.20 -0.31 -19.40
CA ASN A 95 -29.52 0.30 -19.46
C ASN A 95 -30.01 0.67 -18.06
N ARG A 96 -31.06 1.50 -18.01
CA ARG A 96 -31.65 1.93 -16.73
C ARG A 96 -32.63 0.91 -16.16
N PHE A 97 -33.17 0.02 -16.98
CA PHE A 97 -34.25 -0.90 -16.62
C PHE A 97 -33.74 -2.09 -15.79
N ASP A 98 -32.53 -2.57 -16.08
CA ASP A 98 -31.82 -3.58 -15.29
C ASP A 98 -30.93 -2.98 -14.20
N HIS A 99 -31.04 -1.67 -13.98
CA HIS A 99 -30.25 -0.95 -13.00
C HIS A 99 -28.72 -1.01 -13.26
N PHE A 100 -28.29 -0.97 -14.52
CA PHE A 100 -26.88 -1.02 -14.94
C PHE A 100 -26.17 -2.30 -14.47
N GLN A 101 -26.91 -3.39 -14.26
CA GLN A 101 -26.35 -4.64 -13.74
C GLN A 101 -25.63 -5.46 -14.82
N SER A 102 -26.05 -5.36 -16.08
CA SER A 102 -25.49 -6.14 -17.17
C SER A 102 -25.06 -5.24 -18.33
N GLN A 103 -23.84 -5.48 -18.83
CA GLN A 103 -23.35 -4.85 -20.04
C GLN A 103 -23.76 -5.70 -21.24
N SER A 104 -24.56 -5.12 -22.13
CA SER A 104 -25.04 -5.76 -23.37
C SER A 104 -25.01 -4.75 -24.52
N PRO A 105 -23.83 -4.45 -25.10
CA PRO A 105 -23.68 -3.40 -26.12
C PRO A 105 -24.56 -3.58 -27.37
N ASP A 106 -24.87 -4.83 -27.73
CA ASP A 106 -25.70 -5.15 -28.91
C ASP A 106 -27.20 -4.83 -28.71
N SER A 107 -27.69 -4.88 -27.46
CA SER A 107 -29.10 -4.59 -27.13
C SER A 107 -29.29 -3.20 -26.53
N ASN A 108 -28.27 -2.71 -25.82
CA ASN A 108 -28.28 -1.44 -25.10
C ASN A 108 -27.38 -0.45 -25.83
N ILE A 109 -27.83 0.02 -27.00
CA ILE A 109 -27.02 0.87 -27.88
C ILE A 109 -26.64 2.18 -27.16
N THR A 110 -25.35 2.33 -26.85
CA THR A 110 -24.76 3.57 -26.35
C THR A 110 -23.94 4.20 -27.47
N GLU A 111 -24.48 5.25 -28.09
CA GLU A 111 -23.90 5.87 -29.27
C GLU A 111 -23.07 7.11 -28.91
N LEU A 112 -21.81 7.18 -29.36
CA LEU A 112 -20.96 8.36 -29.24
C LEU A 112 -20.81 9.08 -30.59
N LYS A 113 -21.04 10.39 -30.58
CA LYS A 113 -20.88 11.31 -31.72
C LYS A 113 -19.65 12.22 -31.53
N ASN A 114 -19.09 12.71 -32.64
CA ASN A 114 -17.93 13.61 -32.73
C ASN A 114 -16.56 13.00 -32.33
N ILE A 115 -16.44 11.68 -32.33
CA ILE A 115 -15.22 10.96 -31.95
C ILE A 115 -14.19 10.92 -33.11
N PRO A 116 -12.90 11.19 -32.85
CA PRO A 116 -11.82 10.97 -33.84
C PRO A 116 -11.72 9.51 -34.31
N LEU A 117 -11.32 9.31 -35.57
CA LEU A 117 -11.26 7.97 -36.18
C LEU A 117 -10.28 7.02 -35.46
N ASP A 118 -9.17 7.53 -34.94
CA ASP A 118 -8.16 6.75 -34.20
C ASP A 118 -8.68 6.23 -32.84
N MET A 119 -9.77 6.80 -32.33
CA MET A 119 -10.39 6.41 -31.06
C MET A 119 -11.59 5.49 -31.23
N ALA A 120 -12.06 5.28 -32.46
CA ALA A 120 -13.29 4.55 -32.70
C ALA A 120 -13.20 3.07 -32.27
N GLU A 121 -12.08 2.41 -32.55
CA GLU A 121 -11.91 0.99 -32.24
C GLU A 121 -11.72 0.71 -30.75
N PRO A 122 -10.86 1.43 -30.01
CA PRO A 122 -10.78 1.28 -28.54
C PRO A 122 -12.11 1.53 -27.82
N LEU A 123 -12.88 2.54 -28.23
CA LEU A 123 -14.18 2.83 -27.60
C LEU A 123 -15.24 1.79 -27.95
N ARG A 124 -15.18 1.14 -29.12
CA ARG A 124 -16.03 -0.02 -29.44
C ARG A 124 -15.77 -1.18 -28.49
N GLN A 125 -14.52 -1.43 -28.14
CA GLN A 125 -14.16 -2.48 -27.16
C GLN A 125 -14.71 -2.17 -25.75
N GLN A 126 -14.93 -0.89 -25.42
CA GLN A 126 -15.57 -0.46 -24.18
C GLN A 126 -17.12 -0.52 -24.22
N GLY A 127 -17.70 -1.01 -25.32
CA GLY A 127 -19.15 -1.18 -25.46
C GLY A 127 -19.90 0.01 -26.07
N PHE A 128 -19.19 0.93 -26.74
CA PHE A 128 -19.80 2.06 -27.46
C PHE A 128 -19.98 1.79 -28.95
N ILE A 129 -21.06 2.33 -29.52
CA ILE A 129 -21.23 2.43 -30.98
C ILE A 129 -20.78 3.82 -31.42
N ILE A 130 -19.79 3.88 -32.31
CA ILE A 130 -19.17 5.14 -32.73
C ILE A 130 -19.70 5.55 -34.10
N LEU A 131 -20.38 6.71 -34.14
CA LEU A 131 -20.69 7.39 -35.39
C LEU A 131 -19.55 8.33 -35.78
N ALA A 132 -18.61 7.81 -36.56
CA ALA A 132 -17.55 8.60 -37.15
C ALA A 132 -18.07 9.32 -38.41
N ASP A 133 -18.65 10.51 -38.26
CA ASP A 133 -19.20 11.28 -39.39
C ASP A 133 -18.17 12.14 -40.15
N GLY A 134 -16.89 12.08 -39.73
CA GLY A 134 -15.79 12.81 -40.36
C GLY A 134 -15.86 14.35 -40.17
N LYS A 135 -16.78 14.86 -39.34
CA LYS A 135 -16.91 16.28 -38.99
C LYS A 135 -16.50 16.56 -37.53
N SER A 136 -15.59 15.74 -37.01
CA SER A 136 -15.10 15.88 -35.64
C SER A 136 -14.59 17.31 -35.39
N LEU A 137 -15.02 17.91 -34.28
CA LEU A 137 -14.52 19.20 -33.78
C LEU A 137 -13.02 19.16 -33.45
N PHE A 138 -12.40 17.98 -33.46
CA PHE A 138 -11.03 17.72 -32.99
C PHE A 138 -10.01 17.54 -34.13
N THR A 139 -10.23 18.16 -35.29
CA THR A 139 -9.19 18.19 -36.35
C THR A 139 -7.89 18.82 -35.83
N ASN A 140 -6.72 18.40 -36.29
CA ASN A 140 -5.40 18.88 -35.81
C ASN A 140 -5.21 20.41 -35.83
N ASN A 141 -6.04 21.14 -36.58
CA ASN A 141 -5.97 22.60 -36.69
C ASN A 141 -7.01 23.36 -35.85
N SER A 142 -8.01 22.69 -35.27
CA SER A 142 -8.98 23.35 -34.37
C SER A 142 -8.39 23.58 -32.98
N PRO A 143 -8.87 24.58 -32.22
CA PRO A 143 -8.46 24.81 -30.84
C PRO A 143 -8.62 23.55 -29.96
N GLU A 144 -9.75 22.86 -30.08
CA GLU A 144 -10.08 21.65 -29.33
C GLU A 144 -9.20 20.47 -29.75
N GLY A 145 -8.90 20.31 -31.04
CA GLY A 145 -7.98 19.28 -31.53
C GLY A 145 -6.55 19.50 -31.05
N LYS A 146 -6.07 20.75 -31.03
CA LYS A 146 -4.75 21.09 -30.47
C LYS A 146 -4.69 20.88 -28.96
N ALA A 147 -5.73 21.28 -28.23
CA ALA A 147 -5.81 21.07 -26.79
C ALA A 147 -5.82 19.58 -26.43
N LEU A 148 -6.55 18.74 -27.18
CA LEU A 148 -6.53 17.30 -27.02
C LEU A 148 -5.14 16.72 -27.32
N GLN A 149 -4.53 17.09 -28.45
CA GLN A 149 -3.21 16.59 -28.83
C GLN A 149 -2.17 16.91 -27.75
N ASN A 150 -2.16 18.13 -27.23
CA ASN A 150 -1.27 18.50 -26.12
C ASN A 150 -1.50 17.61 -24.89
N LYS A 151 -2.75 17.38 -24.46
CA LYS A 151 -3.04 16.49 -23.33
C LYS A 151 -2.61 15.04 -23.57
N LEU A 152 -2.77 14.54 -24.80
CA LEU A 152 -2.34 13.19 -25.17
C LEU A 152 -0.82 13.06 -25.25
N ASP A 153 -0.12 14.07 -25.76
CA ASP A 153 1.34 14.09 -25.81
C ASP A 153 1.93 14.16 -24.39
N SER A 154 1.33 14.99 -23.53
CA SER A 154 1.60 15.06 -22.09
C SER A 154 1.40 13.70 -21.42
N TYR A 155 0.24 13.07 -21.58
CA TYR A 155 -0.05 11.75 -21.02
C TYR A 155 0.87 10.65 -21.56
N THR A 156 1.24 10.72 -22.85
CA THR A 156 2.23 9.80 -23.46
C THR A 156 3.64 10.03 -22.91
N THR A 157 3.94 11.22 -22.39
CA THR A 157 5.21 11.48 -21.72
C THR A 157 5.24 10.85 -20.32
N LEU A 158 4.11 10.86 -19.62
CA LEU A 158 3.94 10.20 -18.31
C LEU A 158 4.12 8.67 -18.37
N SER A 159 3.96 8.05 -19.54
CA SER A 159 4.18 6.61 -19.73
C SER A 159 5.60 6.25 -20.16
N LYS A 160 6.52 7.21 -20.22
CA LYS A 160 7.92 7.02 -20.63
C LYS A 160 8.86 7.42 -19.52
N ARG A 161 9.87 6.61 -19.25
CA ARG A 161 10.98 6.93 -18.34
C ARG A 161 11.60 8.28 -18.67
N GLN A 162 11.83 9.07 -17.62
CA GLN A 162 12.53 10.35 -17.65
C GLN A 162 13.69 10.32 -16.66
N VAL A 163 14.81 10.96 -16.97
CA VAL A 163 15.99 11.01 -16.10
C VAL A 163 16.67 12.39 -16.21
N SER A 164 17.19 12.86 -15.08
CA SER A 164 18.06 14.04 -14.94
C SER A 164 17.53 15.32 -15.64
N LEU A 165 16.29 15.72 -15.31
CA LEU A 165 15.70 16.98 -15.79
C LEU A 165 15.76 18.04 -14.69
N ASN A 166 16.61 19.05 -14.88
CA ASN A 166 16.65 20.21 -13.98
C ASN A 166 15.45 21.13 -14.22
N CYS A 167 14.95 21.72 -13.14
CA CYS A 167 13.93 22.76 -13.21
C CYS A 167 14.57 24.10 -13.59
N VAL A 168 14.33 24.54 -14.82
CA VAL A 168 14.84 25.81 -15.34
C VAL A 168 13.69 26.59 -15.96
N ASP A 169 13.58 27.87 -15.58
CA ASP A 169 12.53 28.77 -16.08
C ASP A 169 11.10 28.23 -15.95
N GLY A 170 10.83 27.46 -14.88
CA GLY A 170 9.51 26.92 -14.55
C GLY A 170 9.18 25.56 -15.17
N ALA A 171 10.13 24.90 -15.84
CA ALA A 171 9.92 23.59 -16.43
C ALA A 171 11.12 22.66 -16.30
N ALA A 172 10.84 21.36 -16.14
CA ALA A 172 11.79 20.26 -16.24
C ALA A 172 11.30 19.35 -17.37
N GLY A 173 11.79 19.55 -18.60
CA GLY A 173 11.21 18.91 -19.78
C GLY A 173 9.76 19.35 -20.01
N SER A 174 8.81 18.41 -20.00
CA SER A 174 7.37 18.70 -20.13
C SER A 174 6.65 18.97 -18.81
N PHE A 175 7.34 18.81 -17.68
CA PHE A 175 6.77 18.96 -16.35
C PHE A 175 6.92 20.40 -15.87
N ALA A 176 5.82 21.01 -15.42
CA ALA A 176 5.90 22.30 -14.74
C ALA A 176 6.57 22.11 -13.38
N CYS A 177 7.42 23.05 -12.97
CA CYS A 177 8.15 22.92 -11.71
C CYS A 177 8.56 24.29 -11.16
N ASN A 178 8.92 24.33 -9.89
CA ASN A 178 9.58 25.45 -9.24
C ASN A 178 10.52 24.90 -8.16
N ASN A 179 11.82 25.17 -8.25
CA ASN A 179 12.84 24.75 -7.28
C ASN A 179 12.85 23.24 -6.93
N ILE A 180 12.34 22.38 -7.81
CA ILE A 180 12.37 20.92 -7.64
C ILE A 180 12.83 20.30 -8.97
N ASP A 181 13.95 19.58 -8.96
CA ASP A 181 14.43 18.87 -10.16
C ASP A 181 13.90 17.42 -10.17
N LEU A 182 13.80 16.84 -11.37
CA LEU A 182 13.54 15.42 -11.57
C LEU A 182 14.86 14.65 -11.74
N LEU A 183 15.13 13.71 -10.85
CA LEU A 183 16.29 12.81 -10.95
C LEU A 183 15.96 11.59 -11.81
N ALA A 184 14.83 10.93 -11.54
CA ALA A 184 14.34 9.82 -12.33
C ALA A 184 12.84 9.63 -12.20
N HIS A 185 12.25 8.99 -13.20
CA HIS A 185 10.86 8.55 -13.24
C HIS A 185 10.80 7.13 -13.80
N ILE A 186 10.17 6.21 -13.06
CA ILE A 186 9.90 4.83 -13.47
C ILE A 186 8.41 4.69 -13.82
N PRO A 187 8.05 4.54 -15.10
CA PRO A 187 6.67 4.34 -15.48
C PRO A 187 6.16 2.96 -15.05
N LEU A 188 4.86 2.86 -14.76
CA LEU A 188 4.20 1.62 -14.32
C LEU A 188 4.46 0.42 -15.26
N SER A 189 4.60 0.67 -16.57
CA SER A 189 4.87 -0.38 -17.56
C SER A 189 6.25 -1.03 -17.47
N GLU A 190 7.19 -0.40 -16.75
CA GLU A 190 8.55 -0.89 -16.58
C GLU A 190 8.76 -1.72 -15.31
N PHE A 191 7.81 -1.69 -14.37
CA PHE A 191 7.83 -2.63 -13.23
C PHE A 191 7.58 -4.06 -13.71
N SER A 192 8.23 -5.01 -13.05
CA SER A 192 8.14 -6.44 -13.38
C SER A 192 6.69 -6.96 -13.39
N SER A 193 5.86 -6.47 -12.48
CA SER A 193 4.45 -6.87 -12.33
C SER A 193 3.47 -6.14 -13.26
N LYS A 194 3.93 -5.11 -14.01
CA LYS A 194 3.13 -4.30 -14.94
C LYS A 194 1.77 -3.85 -14.37
N PRO A 195 1.75 -3.15 -13.21
CA PRO A 195 0.51 -2.65 -12.63
C PRO A 195 -0.15 -1.61 -13.54
N ASN A 196 -1.48 -1.47 -13.40
CA ASN A 196 -2.21 -0.40 -14.09
C ASN A 196 -2.31 0.89 -13.26
N THR A 197 -2.15 0.81 -11.94
CA THR A 197 -2.10 1.97 -11.04
C THR A 197 -1.14 1.75 -9.88
N ALA A 198 -0.62 2.83 -9.31
CA ALA A 198 0.10 2.86 -8.03
C ALA A 198 -0.74 3.50 -6.90
N ASN A 199 -0.26 3.38 -5.67
CA ASN A 199 -0.82 4.00 -4.47
C ASN A 199 0.33 4.48 -3.55
N ASP A 200 0.37 4.13 -2.27
CA ASP A 200 1.26 4.72 -1.27
C ASP A 200 2.78 4.55 -1.58
N ILE A 201 3.60 5.39 -0.93
CA ILE A 201 5.06 5.39 -1.05
C ILE A 201 5.71 5.52 0.33
N TRP A 202 6.71 4.68 0.58
CA TRP A 202 7.56 4.80 1.76
C TRP A 202 9.03 4.70 1.37
N GLY A 203 9.93 5.26 2.19
CA GLY A 203 11.37 5.15 1.99
C GLY A 203 12.05 4.32 3.07
N HIS A 204 13.18 3.72 2.71
CA HIS A 204 14.01 2.93 3.61
C HIS A 204 15.48 3.18 3.33
N VAL A 205 16.30 3.19 4.38
CA VAL A 205 17.75 3.10 4.28
C VAL A 205 18.18 1.83 5.00
N ASP A 206 18.87 0.95 4.29
CA ASP A 206 19.45 -0.24 4.90
C ASP A 206 20.69 0.18 5.69
N LEU A 207 20.62 0.07 7.01
CA LEU A 207 21.72 0.51 7.87
C LEU A 207 22.92 -0.44 7.83
N ASN A 208 22.82 -1.62 7.21
CA ASN A 208 23.98 -2.48 6.97
C ASN A 208 24.87 -1.93 5.84
N THR A 209 24.26 -1.47 4.75
CA THR A 209 24.96 -1.06 3.52
C THR A 209 25.04 0.46 3.33
N GLY A 210 24.07 1.20 3.86
CA GLY A 210 23.87 2.63 3.61
C GLY A 210 23.07 2.94 2.34
N ASP A 211 22.55 1.92 1.66
CA ASP A 211 21.75 2.06 0.45
C ASP A 211 20.33 2.55 0.76
N GLU A 212 19.78 3.35 -0.15
CA GLU A 212 18.43 3.93 -0.06
C GLU A 212 17.46 3.22 -0.99
N TYR A 213 16.23 3.04 -0.54
CA TYR A 213 15.17 2.30 -1.23
C TYR A 213 13.83 3.04 -1.18
N ALA A 214 13.06 2.88 -2.25
CA ALA A 214 11.66 3.26 -2.34
C ALA A 214 10.78 2.01 -2.31
N LEU A 215 9.78 2.00 -1.43
CA LEU A 215 8.73 0.99 -1.38
C LEU A 215 7.45 1.59 -1.96
N ILE A 216 7.12 1.21 -3.19
CA ILE A 216 5.94 1.71 -3.89
C ILE A 216 4.82 0.68 -3.84
N GLY A 217 3.66 1.10 -3.32
CA GLY A 217 2.45 0.32 -3.38
C GLY A 217 1.83 0.39 -4.78
N MET A 218 1.38 -0.76 -5.28
CA MET A 218 0.85 -0.92 -6.62
C MET A 218 -0.49 -1.66 -6.60
N ARG A 219 -1.27 -1.56 -7.67
CA ARG A 219 -2.58 -2.21 -7.74
C ARG A 219 -2.50 -3.71 -7.49
N ASN A 220 -1.41 -4.38 -7.83
CA ASN A 220 -1.22 -5.83 -7.72
C ASN A 220 -0.12 -6.26 -6.74
N GLY A 221 0.39 -5.37 -5.88
CA GLY A 221 1.45 -5.73 -4.93
C GLY A 221 2.23 -4.53 -4.39
N VAL A 222 3.42 -4.79 -3.86
CA VAL A 222 4.38 -3.78 -3.41
C VAL A 222 5.72 -4.05 -4.10
N ALA A 223 6.31 -3.03 -4.72
CA ALA A 223 7.65 -3.11 -5.31
C ALA A 223 8.66 -2.38 -4.43
N VAL A 224 9.88 -2.92 -4.36
CA VAL A 224 11.03 -2.28 -3.72
C VAL A 224 12.04 -1.90 -4.78
N VAL A 225 12.47 -0.65 -4.78
CA VAL A 225 13.36 -0.06 -5.79
C VAL A 225 14.57 0.53 -5.08
N ASN A 226 15.79 0.13 -5.46
CA ASN A 226 17.02 0.78 -5.02
C ASN A 226 17.13 2.15 -5.69
N VAL A 227 17.28 3.19 -4.88
CA VAL A 227 17.36 4.61 -5.29
C VAL A 227 18.68 5.27 -4.82
N THR A 228 19.65 4.46 -4.42
CA THR A 228 20.98 4.93 -3.97
C THR A 228 21.70 5.71 -5.08
N ASP A 229 21.59 5.23 -6.32
CA ASP A 229 21.83 6.03 -7.52
C ASP A 229 20.47 6.57 -8.02
N PRO A 230 20.08 7.80 -7.64
CA PRO A 230 18.75 8.31 -7.89
C PRO A 230 18.49 8.64 -9.37
N GLU A 231 19.53 8.68 -10.22
CA GLU A 231 19.38 8.86 -11.66
C GLU A 231 19.18 7.52 -12.40
N ASN A 232 19.57 6.39 -11.77
CA ASN A 232 19.48 5.04 -12.34
C ASN A 232 18.79 4.05 -11.40
N PRO A 233 17.56 4.33 -10.92
CA PRO A 233 16.89 3.47 -9.95
C PRO A 233 16.56 2.09 -10.54
N GLN A 234 16.71 1.04 -9.73
CA GLN A 234 16.54 -0.36 -10.11
C GLN A 234 15.51 -1.06 -9.22
N GLU A 235 14.55 -1.76 -9.82
CA GLU A 235 13.65 -2.64 -9.07
C GLU A 235 14.44 -3.82 -8.50
N VAL A 236 14.35 -4.03 -7.18
CA VAL A 236 14.95 -5.18 -6.48
C VAL A 236 14.01 -6.39 -6.55
N GLY A 237 12.72 -6.15 -6.34
CA GLY A 237 11.69 -7.18 -6.45
C GLY A 237 10.30 -6.67 -6.09
N THR A 238 9.30 -7.52 -6.36
CA THR A 238 7.89 -7.24 -6.10
C THR A 238 7.26 -8.36 -5.28
N ILE A 239 6.53 -8.00 -4.22
CA ILE A 239 5.66 -8.91 -3.47
C ILE A 239 4.24 -8.77 -4.01
N ALA A 240 3.72 -9.86 -4.58
CA ALA A 240 2.38 -9.89 -5.16
C ALA A 240 1.28 -9.81 -4.10
N GLY A 241 0.20 -9.10 -4.42
CA GLY A 241 -1.00 -8.95 -3.60
C GLY A 241 -2.27 -9.01 -4.45
N LEU A 242 -3.43 -9.18 -3.80
CA LEU A 242 -4.73 -9.11 -4.47
C LEU A 242 -4.95 -7.71 -5.06
N ASN A 243 -5.61 -7.61 -6.21
CA ASN A 243 -5.84 -6.33 -6.86
C ASN A 243 -6.60 -5.33 -5.96
N ALA A 244 -5.94 -4.26 -5.52
CA ALA A 244 -6.48 -3.26 -4.61
C ALA A 244 -6.15 -1.84 -5.11
N SER A 245 -7.14 -0.96 -5.14
CA SER A 245 -6.95 0.46 -5.45
C SER A 245 -6.21 1.19 -4.32
N TRP A 246 -6.23 0.63 -3.10
CA TRP A 246 -5.65 1.20 -1.90
C TRP A 246 -4.66 0.24 -1.24
N ARG A 247 -3.44 0.72 -0.99
CA ARG A 247 -2.48 0.13 -0.05
C ARG A 247 -1.73 1.24 0.64
N ASP A 248 -1.31 0.96 1.86
CA ASP A 248 -0.47 1.83 2.67
C ASP A 248 0.69 1.02 3.26
N ILE A 249 1.88 1.62 3.34
CA ILE A 249 3.14 0.93 3.67
C ILE A 249 3.89 1.70 4.76
N LYS A 250 4.42 0.99 5.75
CA LYS A 250 5.39 1.53 6.74
C LYS A 250 6.52 0.55 6.98
N VAL A 251 7.70 1.05 7.33
CA VAL A 251 8.89 0.24 7.58
C VAL A 251 9.37 0.42 9.01
N TYR A 252 9.81 -0.67 9.63
CA TYR A 252 10.53 -0.67 10.91
C TYR A 252 11.83 -1.45 10.78
N GLN A 253 12.89 -0.91 11.38
CA GLN A 253 14.24 -1.45 11.40
C GLN A 253 14.80 -1.44 12.82
N TYR A 254 15.50 -2.50 13.21
CA TYR A 254 16.15 -2.64 14.51
C TYR A 254 17.49 -3.37 14.38
N PHE A 255 18.38 -3.19 15.35
CA PHE A 255 19.64 -3.91 15.41
C PHE A 255 19.47 -5.21 16.19
N ASP A 256 19.83 -6.35 15.58
CA ASP A 256 19.80 -7.67 16.22
C ASP A 256 21.22 -8.06 16.66
N SER A 257 21.47 -7.99 17.97
CA SER A 257 22.78 -8.28 18.56
C SER A 257 23.18 -9.76 18.47
N ASN A 258 22.25 -10.69 18.22
CA ASN A 258 22.59 -12.12 18.11
C ASN A 258 23.32 -12.43 16.80
N ILE A 259 22.99 -11.69 15.74
CA ILE A 259 23.59 -11.83 14.41
C ILE A 259 24.44 -10.62 14.00
N ASN A 260 24.55 -9.63 14.90
CA ASN A 260 25.28 -8.38 14.72
C ASN A 260 24.87 -7.63 13.44
N ALA A 261 23.57 -7.58 13.15
CA ALA A 261 23.02 -7.06 11.89
C ALA A 261 21.78 -6.20 12.12
N TRP A 262 21.55 -5.24 11.24
CA TRP A 262 20.26 -4.59 11.14
C TRP A 262 19.25 -5.50 10.46
N GLN A 263 18.04 -5.56 11.00
CA GLN A 263 16.88 -6.26 10.44
C GLN A 263 15.78 -5.24 10.17
N ALA A 264 15.12 -5.36 9.03
CA ALA A 264 14.08 -4.45 8.57
C ALA A 264 12.88 -5.20 7.97
N TYR A 265 11.69 -4.71 8.31
CA TYR A 265 10.41 -5.27 7.89
C TYR A 265 9.48 -4.16 7.42
N ALA A 266 8.82 -4.37 6.29
CA ALA A 266 7.74 -3.51 5.81
C ALA A 266 6.38 -4.14 6.10
N TYR A 267 5.42 -3.30 6.47
CA TYR A 267 4.03 -3.67 6.73
C TYR A 267 3.15 -2.98 5.71
N ALA A 268 2.35 -3.75 4.99
CA ALA A 268 1.43 -3.22 4.00
C ALA A 268 -0.01 -3.66 4.26
N THR A 269 -0.94 -2.72 4.22
CA THR A 269 -2.38 -2.98 4.34
C THR A 269 -3.09 -2.81 3.00
N THR A 270 -4.32 -3.30 2.92
CA THR A 270 -5.20 -3.11 1.76
C THR A 270 -6.59 -2.71 2.21
N ASP A 271 -7.21 -1.82 1.45
CA ASP A 271 -8.64 -1.54 1.55
C ASP A 271 -9.41 -1.97 0.29
N GLY A 272 -10.72 -2.16 0.43
CA GLY A 272 -11.63 -2.71 -0.59
C GLY A 272 -11.50 -4.21 -0.85
N VAL A 273 -10.43 -4.85 -0.39
CA VAL A 273 -10.18 -6.30 -0.57
C VAL A 273 -9.70 -6.96 0.71
N SER A 274 -10.00 -8.24 0.87
CA SER A 274 -9.55 -9.04 2.01
C SER A 274 -8.21 -9.73 1.69
N ASP A 275 -7.10 -9.01 1.81
CA ASP A 275 -5.74 -9.53 1.56
C ASP A 275 -4.87 -9.64 2.83
N ASN A 276 -5.47 -9.42 4.01
CA ASN A 276 -4.78 -9.41 5.32
C ASN A 276 -3.66 -8.35 5.39
N VAL A 277 -2.86 -8.34 6.47
CA VAL A 277 -1.69 -7.46 6.58
C VAL A 277 -0.46 -8.17 6.02
N THR A 278 0.17 -7.61 5.01
CA THR A 278 1.37 -8.19 4.37
C THR A 278 2.62 -7.74 5.12
N ILE A 279 3.43 -8.69 5.61
CA ILE A 279 4.72 -8.44 6.25
C ILE A 279 5.82 -8.86 5.28
N ILE A 280 6.69 -7.94 4.90
CA ILE A 280 7.76 -8.12 3.91
C ILE A 280 9.10 -8.01 4.62
N SER A 281 9.99 -8.97 4.39
CA SER A 281 11.37 -8.88 4.85
C SER A 281 12.20 -8.06 3.85
N LEU A 282 12.97 -7.12 4.40
CA LEU A 282 13.95 -6.32 3.66
C LEU A 282 15.39 -6.75 3.99
N ASN A 283 15.57 -7.90 4.65
CA ASN A 283 16.87 -8.34 5.19
C ASN A 283 17.83 -8.88 4.13
N GLN A 284 17.35 -9.10 2.89
CA GLN A 284 18.16 -9.61 1.76
C GLN A 284 18.48 -8.53 0.73
N LEU A 285 18.20 -7.26 1.00
CA LEU A 285 18.57 -6.16 0.12
C LEU A 285 20.10 -6.09 -0.08
N PRO A 286 20.59 -5.71 -1.28
CA PRO A 286 19.85 -5.38 -2.50
C PRO A 286 19.46 -6.60 -3.36
N ASN A 287 19.68 -7.83 -2.91
CA ASN A 287 19.58 -9.02 -3.74
C ASN A 287 18.12 -9.45 -3.97
N SER A 288 17.29 -9.41 -2.93
CA SER A 288 15.89 -9.83 -3.03
C SER A 288 15.02 -9.23 -1.91
N VAL A 289 13.71 -9.41 -2.06
CA VAL A 289 12.70 -9.16 -1.02
C VAL A 289 11.82 -10.40 -0.91
N SER A 290 11.36 -10.71 0.30
CA SER A 290 10.59 -11.92 0.57
C SER A 290 9.36 -11.64 1.43
N LEU A 291 8.29 -12.41 1.20
CA LEU A 291 7.11 -12.39 2.05
C LEU A 291 7.41 -13.15 3.35
N VAL A 292 7.22 -12.50 4.49
CA VAL A 292 7.28 -13.16 5.80
C VAL A 292 5.95 -13.85 6.08
N GLU A 293 4.86 -13.07 6.08
CA GLU A 293 3.53 -13.58 6.38
C GLU A 293 2.45 -12.64 5.79
N LYS A 294 1.28 -13.19 5.49
CA LYS A 294 0.02 -12.42 5.42
C LYS A 294 -0.74 -12.57 6.74
N SER A 295 -0.40 -11.72 7.70
CA SER A 295 -0.90 -11.76 9.08
C SER A 295 -2.41 -11.59 9.15
N LYS A 296 -3.07 -12.59 9.72
CA LYS A 296 -4.55 -12.68 9.82
C LYS A 296 -5.13 -11.88 10.99
N VAL A 297 -4.36 -10.99 11.61
CA VAL A 297 -4.83 -10.14 12.73
C VAL A 297 -6.04 -9.30 12.33
N VAL A 298 -6.06 -8.83 11.09
CA VAL A 298 -7.24 -8.25 10.43
C VAL A 298 -7.24 -8.74 8.99
N THR A 299 -8.43 -8.82 8.36
CA THR A 299 -8.49 -9.19 6.94
C THR A 299 -8.34 -7.99 6.01
N GLN A 300 -8.53 -6.78 6.55
CA GLN A 300 -8.54 -5.52 5.82
C GLN A 300 -8.29 -4.38 6.81
N ALA A 301 -7.45 -3.42 6.40
CA ALA A 301 -7.19 -2.18 7.12
C ALA A 301 -6.92 -1.06 6.11
N HIS A 302 -7.46 0.12 6.40
CA HIS A 302 -7.35 1.25 5.51
C HIS A 302 -5.91 1.73 5.42
N ASN A 303 -5.30 2.01 6.57
CA ASN A 303 -3.92 2.47 6.69
C ASN A 303 -3.15 1.74 7.82
N VAL A 304 -1.83 1.85 7.76
CA VAL A 304 -0.91 1.42 8.81
C VAL A 304 -0.01 2.59 9.21
N TYR A 305 0.22 2.77 10.50
CA TYR A 305 1.15 3.77 11.01
C TYR A 305 2.08 3.13 12.04
N ILE A 306 3.29 3.66 12.23
CA ILE A 306 4.20 3.19 13.28
C ILE A 306 4.57 4.39 14.15
N SER A 307 4.19 4.32 15.43
CA SER A 307 4.52 5.33 16.42
C SER A 307 5.90 5.09 17.04
N ASN A 308 6.49 6.17 17.57
CA ASN A 308 7.77 6.16 18.28
C ASN A 308 8.99 5.75 17.44
N VAL A 309 8.97 6.04 16.13
CA VAL A 309 10.10 5.79 15.23
C VAL A 309 10.65 7.08 14.62
N ASP A 310 11.94 7.08 14.31
CA ASP A 310 12.56 8.08 13.43
C ASP A 310 12.24 7.71 11.98
N HIS A 311 11.58 8.62 11.25
CA HIS A 311 11.15 8.34 9.89
C HIS A 311 12.28 8.32 8.86
N THR A 312 13.48 8.84 9.17
CA THR A 312 14.62 8.80 8.24
C THR A 312 15.30 7.44 8.30
N LEU A 313 15.54 6.92 9.50
CA LEU A 313 16.26 5.67 9.70
C LEU A 313 15.33 4.45 9.89
N ASN A 314 14.03 4.70 10.10
CA ASN A 314 13.00 3.71 10.45
C ASN A 314 13.30 2.94 11.76
N ILE A 315 14.04 3.55 12.68
CA ILE A 315 14.45 2.94 13.96
C ILE A 315 13.65 3.52 15.13
N ALA A 316 13.66 2.87 16.28
CA ALA A 316 13.06 3.40 17.50
C ALA A 316 13.66 4.75 17.90
N LEU A 317 12.82 5.67 18.36
CA LEU A 317 13.31 6.89 19.02
C LEU A 317 13.94 6.55 20.38
N PRO A 318 14.92 7.34 20.87
CA PRO A 318 15.60 7.10 22.13
C PRO A 318 14.64 6.86 23.30
N GLY A 319 14.83 5.74 24.01
CA GLY A 319 14.05 5.38 25.20
C GLY A 319 12.58 5.03 24.95
N LEU A 320 12.12 4.91 23.69
CA LEU A 320 10.74 4.60 23.35
C LEU A 320 10.60 3.23 22.70
N THR A 321 9.49 2.56 22.98
CA THR A 321 9.12 1.31 22.31
C THR A 321 8.22 1.62 21.09
N PRO A 322 8.60 1.17 19.88
CA PRO A 322 7.76 1.27 18.70
C PRO A 322 6.49 0.44 18.82
N SER A 323 5.40 0.96 18.25
CA SER A 323 4.14 0.22 18.14
C SER A 323 3.47 0.54 16.81
N LEU A 324 2.84 -0.47 16.22
CA LEU A 324 2.15 -0.36 14.94
C LEU A 324 0.66 -0.12 15.15
N GLN A 325 0.09 0.88 14.49
CA GLN A 325 -1.33 1.21 14.52
C GLN A 325 -1.97 0.71 13.22
N LEU A 326 -2.92 -0.23 13.34
CA LEU A 326 -3.81 -0.56 12.23
C LEU A 326 -5.07 0.29 12.33
N ILE A 327 -5.41 0.96 11.23
CA ILE A 327 -6.40 2.03 11.19
C ILE A 327 -7.47 1.70 10.14
N GLY A 328 -8.72 2.08 10.40
CA GLY A 328 -9.82 1.86 9.47
C GLY A 328 -10.09 0.39 9.17
N SER A 329 -9.75 -0.50 10.12
CA SER A 329 -9.89 -1.94 9.93
C SER A 329 -11.34 -2.44 9.97
N ASN A 330 -11.56 -3.66 9.51
CA ASN A 330 -12.86 -4.33 9.64
C ASN A 330 -13.17 -4.80 11.08
N ARG A 331 -12.38 -4.40 12.07
CA ARG A 331 -12.59 -4.65 13.50
C ARG A 331 -12.86 -3.35 14.23
N LEU A 332 -13.50 -3.45 15.41
CA LEU A 332 -13.69 -2.33 16.34
C LEU A 332 -14.36 -1.08 15.72
N GLY A 333 -15.17 -1.25 14.67
CA GLY A 333 -15.80 -0.13 13.95
C GLY A 333 -14.82 0.74 13.15
N GLY A 334 -13.61 0.26 12.90
CA GLY A 334 -12.54 0.98 12.19
C GLY A 334 -11.71 1.92 13.06
N ALA A 335 -11.89 1.89 14.38
CA ALA A 335 -10.98 2.57 15.30
C ALA A 335 -9.55 2.05 15.14
N PHE A 336 -8.57 2.91 15.43
CA PHE A 336 -7.17 2.48 15.47
C PHE A 336 -6.94 1.43 16.57
N HIS A 337 -6.03 0.49 16.32
CA HIS A 337 -5.61 -0.51 17.30
C HIS A 337 -4.10 -0.71 17.24
N SER A 338 -3.45 -0.75 18.41
CA SER A 338 -2.01 -0.86 18.54
C SER A 338 -1.53 -2.31 18.63
N TYR A 339 -0.44 -2.61 17.95
CA TYR A 339 0.23 -3.90 17.87
C TYR A 339 1.69 -3.74 18.28
N SER A 340 2.20 -4.74 18.99
CA SER A 340 3.59 -4.81 19.42
C SER A 340 4.51 -5.08 18.23
N LEU A 341 5.64 -4.37 18.19
CA LEU A 341 6.76 -4.62 17.27
C LEU A 341 7.97 -5.24 17.98
N VAL A 342 7.77 -5.83 19.18
CA VAL A 342 8.85 -6.56 19.88
C VAL A 342 9.34 -7.76 19.06
N THR A 343 8.45 -8.39 18.30
CA THR A 343 8.81 -9.45 17.33
C THR A 343 8.30 -9.03 15.95
N PRO A 344 9.08 -8.25 15.18
CA PRO A 344 8.61 -7.61 13.95
C PRO A 344 8.05 -8.53 12.86
N THR A 345 8.36 -9.83 12.91
CA THR A 345 7.83 -10.85 12.00
C THR A 345 6.39 -11.25 12.29
N THR A 346 5.82 -10.84 13.43
CA THR A 346 4.44 -11.16 13.82
C THR A 346 3.76 -9.96 14.48
N LEU A 347 2.44 -9.86 14.32
CA LEU A 347 1.66 -8.78 14.91
C LEU A 347 0.88 -9.28 16.12
N THR A 348 1.33 -8.88 17.31
CA THR A 348 0.62 -9.18 18.56
C THR A 348 -0.15 -7.95 19.02
N ALA A 349 -1.47 -8.07 19.14
CA ALA A 349 -2.31 -6.98 19.63
C ALA A 349 -1.92 -6.57 21.06
N LEU A 350 -1.79 -5.27 21.31
CA LEU A 350 -1.63 -4.72 22.65
C LEU A 350 -2.99 -4.66 23.37
N PRO A 351 -3.01 -4.59 24.72
CA PRO A 351 -4.24 -4.72 25.50
C PRO A 351 -5.39 -3.82 25.03
N ASP A 352 -6.57 -4.42 24.96
CA ASP A 352 -7.80 -3.75 24.53
C ASP A 352 -8.26 -2.76 25.60
N ASN A 353 -8.28 -1.48 25.26
CA ASN A 353 -9.27 -0.58 25.82
C ASN A 353 -9.99 0.16 24.70
N TYR A 354 -11.28 -0.12 24.58
CA TYR A 354 -12.13 0.55 23.62
C TYR A 354 -12.52 1.93 24.16
N PHE A 355 -11.97 2.99 23.57
CA PHE A 355 -12.39 4.36 23.82
C PHE A 355 -12.73 5.03 22.49
N GLY A 356 -13.97 5.50 22.35
CA GLY A 356 -14.45 6.26 21.18
C GLY A 356 -15.28 5.43 20.20
N SER A 357 -16.42 5.97 19.78
CA SER A 357 -17.36 5.36 18.83
C SER A 357 -17.00 5.62 17.35
N GLY A 358 -15.72 5.71 17.00
CA GLY A 358 -15.27 6.33 15.74
C GLY A 358 -14.38 5.45 14.87
N TYR A 359 -14.56 5.58 13.56
CA TYR A 359 -13.64 5.12 12.52
C TYR A 359 -12.45 6.09 12.47
N THR A 360 -11.22 5.59 12.38
CA THR A 360 -10.03 6.39 12.06
C THR A 360 -9.70 6.14 10.60
N HIS A 361 -9.53 7.20 9.82
CA HIS A 361 -9.16 7.13 8.42
C HIS A 361 -7.64 7.05 8.27
N ASP A 362 -6.93 8.01 8.85
CA ASP A 362 -5.48 8.07 8.85
C ASP A 362 -4.94 8.48 10.22
N GLY A 363 -3.63 8.39 10.42
CA GLY A 363 -3.02 8.81 11.66
C GLY A 363 -1.54 9.14 11.60
N ALA A 364 -1.12 9.95 12.57
CA ALA A 364 0.27 10.32 12.80
C ALA A 364 0.56 10.33 14.31
N SER A 365 1.83 10.46 14.72
CA SER A 365 2.17 10.54 16.14
C SER A 365 3.21 11.61 16.44
N ILE A 366 3.11 12.23 17.62
CA ILE A 366 4.11 13.15 18.15
C ILE A 366 4.45 12.76 19.58
N ASN A 367 5.75 12.70 19.91
CA ASN A 367 6.20 12.47 21.28
C ASN A 367 6.42 13.77 22.05
N ILE A 368 5.56 14.09 23.01
CA ILE A 368 5.59 15.30 23.84
C ILE A 368 6.56 15.11 25.01
N THR A 369 7.55 16.01 25.11
CA THR A 369 8.61 15.96 26.14
C THR A 369 8.66 17.21 27.02
N ASP A 370 7.85 18.23 26.71
CA ASP A 370 7.78 19.47 27.48
C ASP A 370 6.77 19.37 28.64
N ASN A 371 6.48 20.51 29.28
CA ASN A 371 5.57 20.58 30.43
C ASN A 371 4.17 20.00 30.17
N ARG A 372 3.68 19.97 28.92
CA ARG A 372 2.35 19.45 28.56
C ARG A 372 2.20 17.97 28.91
N LYS A 373 3.28 17.20 28.79
CA LYS A 373 3.27 15.78 29.17
C LYS A 373 2.89 15.59 30.64
N ASN A 374 3.39 16.44 31.55
CA ASN A 374 3.06 16.32 32.97
C ASN A 374 1.69 16.94 33.32
N SER A 375 1.24 17.95 32.56
CA SER A 375 0.04 18.72 32.90
C SER A 375 -1.23 18.30 32.14
N GLN A 376 -1.10 17.65 30.99
CA GLN A 376 -2.21 17.36 30.06
C GLN A 376 -2.29 15.88 29.64
N CYS A 377 -1.19 15.12 29.66
CA CYS A 377 -1.24 13.67 29.40
C CYS A 377 -1.63 12.89 30.64
N ILE A 378 -2.18 11.69 30.44
CA ILE A 378 -2.68 10.84 31.53
C ILE A 378 -1.55 9.99 32.07
N THR A 379 -0.79 9.37 31.18
CA THR A 379 0.33 8.50 31.55
C THR A 379 1.50 9.34 32.01
N GLN A 380 1.96 9.09 33.24
CA GLN A 380 3.18 9.72 33.78
C GLN A 380 4.39 8.90 33.36
N GLY A 381 5.39 9.54 32.75
CA GLY A 381 6.60 8.87 32.23
C GLY A 381 7.73 9.87 32.04
N ASP A 382 8.65 9.63 31.11
CA ASP A 382 9.66 10.60 30.63
C ASP A 382 9.18 11.37 29.39
N SER A 383 8.22 10.81 28.65
CA SER A 383 7.52 11.47 27.54
C SER A 383 6.05 11.04 27.47
N CYS A 384 5.32 11.60 26.50
CA CYS A 384 3.93 11.28 26.21
C CYS A 384 3.75 11.11 24.70
N THR A 385 3.43 9.90 24.25
CA THR A 385 3.14 9.61 22.84
C THR A 385 1.70 9.99 22.54
N VAL A 386 1.54 11.07 21.76
CA VAL A 386 0.23 11.53 21.29
C VAL A 386 0.00 11.01 19.87
N PHE A 387 -1.03 10.19 19.70
CA PHE A 387 -1.54 9.78 18.40
C PHE A 387 -2.58 10.79 17.91
N ILE A 388 -2.45 11.17 16.65
CA ILE A 388 -3.32 12.11 15.94
C ILE A 388 -4.23 11.26 15.06
N ASP A 389 -5.52 11.24 15.39
CA ASP A 389 -6.57 10.47 14.72
C ASP A 389 -7.35 11.40 13.77
N PHE A 390 -7.25 11.14 12.48
CA PHE A 390 -8.01 11.81 11.43
C PHE A 390 -9.20 10.93 11.07
N ASN A 391 -10.42 11.33 11.45
CA ASN A 391 -11.60 10.46 11.40
C ASN A 391 -12.68 10.91 10.39
N GLU A 392 -12.29 11.62 9.33
CA GLU A 392 -13.17 12.23 8.32
C GLU A 392 -13.98 13.44 8.82
N LYS A 393 -14.16 13.62 10.14
CA LYS A 393 -15.03 14.68 10.70
C LYS A 393 -14.30 15.70 11.58
N GLU A 394 -13.30 15.23 12.31
CA GLU A 394 -12.52 16.02 13.26
C GLU A 394 -11.14 15.39 13.44
N MET A 395 -10.17 16.21 13.85
CA MET A 395 -8.88 15.72 14.35
C MET A 395 -9.04 15.40 15.84
N GLN A 396 -8.60 14.23 16.29
CA GLN A 396 -8.58 13.86 17.71
C GLN A 396 -7.15 13.57 18.17
N LEU A 397 -6.81 14.03 19.38
CA LEU A 397 -5.52 13.76 20.00
C LEU A 397 -5.69 12.73 21.10
N TRP A 398 -4.95 11.62 21.02
CA TRP A 398 -5.02 10.50 21.95
C TRP A 398 -3.67 10.29 22.64
N ASP A 399 -3.64 10.21 23.96
CA ASP A 399 -2.47 9.70 24.69
C ASP A 399 -2.45 8.18 24.55
N ILE A 400 -1.45 7.65 23.82
CA ILE A 400 -1.22 6.22 23.58
C ILE A 400 0.07 5.72 24.25
N THR A 401 0.62 6.49 25.19
CA THR A 401 1.90 6.18 25.86
C THR A 401 1.88 4.80 26.52
N ASP A 402 0.75 4.46 27.14
CA ASP A 402 0.45 3.14 27.66
C ASP A 402 -0.80 2.62 26.93
N ALA A 403 -0.64 1.55 26.15
CA ALA A 403 -1.74 0.94 25.41
C ALA A 403 -2.88 0.49 26.34
N SER A 404 -2.57 0.12 27.60
CA SER A 404 -3.55 -0.26 28.62
C SER A 404 -4.25 0.92 29.31
N ALA A 405 -3.88 2.16 28.97
CA ALA A 405 -4.45 3.39 29.53
C ALA A 405 -4.64 4.49 28.47
N THR A 406 -4.95 4.10 27.22
CA THR A 406 -5.19 5.05 26.11
C THR A 406 -6.31 6.04 26.44
N ALA A 407 -6.16 7.33 26.11
CA ALA A 407 -7.19 8.33 26.42
C ALA A 407 -7.25 9.52 25.46
N LEU A 408 -8.47 10.02 25.21
CA LEU A 408 -8.69 11.23 24.42
C LEU A 408 -8.26 12.47 25.21
N LEU A 409 -7.38 13.27 24.62
CA LEU A 409 -6.90 14.54 25.16
C LEU A 409 -7.76 15.72 24.68
N GLY A 410 -7.93 15.86 23.38
CA GLY A 410 -8.59 17.03 22.77
C GLY A 410 -8.99 16.81 21.33
N LYS A 411 -9.71 17.78 20.76
CA LYS A 411 -10.32 17.71 19.42
C LYS A 411 -10.12 19.01 18.66
N GLY A 412 -9.81 18.92 17.37
CA GLY A 412 -9.72 20.04 16.45
C GLY A 412 -10.81 19.93 15.37
N GLU A 413 -11.63 20.97 15.25
CA GLU A 413 -12.60 21.16 14.18
C GLU A 413 -12.37 22.51 13.49
N TYR A 414 -12.84 22.65 12.25
CA TYR A 414 -12.85 23.89 11.51
C TYR A 414 -14.25 24.17 10.91
N ASN A 415 -14.52 25.41 10.50
CA ASN A 415 -15.86 25.84 10.05
C ASN A 415 -15.84 26.75 8.81
N ASP A 416 -14.73 26.88 8.09
CA ASP A 416 -14.62 27.67 6.87
C ASP A 416 -15.34 27.03 5.66
N VAL A 417 -15.64 25.72 5.75
CA VAL A 417 -16.47 24.98 4.78
C VAL A 417 -17.61 24.27 5.50
N ALA A 418 -18.76 24.11 4.84
CA ALA A 418 -19.91 23.43 5.44
C ALA A 418 -19.61 21.96 5.74
N LYS A 419 -20.03 21.45 6.91
CA LYS A 419 -19.75 20.07 7.38
C LYS A 419 -20.08 18.93 6.41
N ILE A 420 -20.97 19.15 5.44
CA ILE A 420 -21.31 18.16 4.40
C ILE A 420 -20.27 18.05 3.28
N HIS A 421 -19.31 18.98 3.23
CA HIS A 421 -18.23 19.08 2.27
C HIS A 421 -16.85 18.99 2.96
N GLN A 422 -16.82 18.56 4.22
CA GLN A 422 -15.60 18.30 4.98
C GLN A 422 -15.32 16.79 4.93
N TYR A 423 -14.06 16.44 4.76
CA TYR A 423 -13.49 15.11 4.86
C TYR A 423 -12.06 15.20 5.40
N ILE A 424 -11.93 15.29 6.72
CA ILE A 424 -10.62 15.36 7.38
C ILE A 424 -9.85 14.07 7.11
N HIS A 425 -8.80 14.19 6.30
CA HIS A 425 -8.15 13.06 5.68
C HIS A 425 -6.88 12.68 6.43
N SER A 426 -5.89 13.57 6.47
CA SER A 426 -4.59 13.32 7.09
C SER A 426 -3.96 14.60 7.63
N GLY A 427 -2.74 14.49 8.14
CA GLY A 427 -1.99 15.63 8.65
C GLY A 427 -0.68 15.23 9.31
N TRP A 428 0.12 16.24 9.64
CA TRP A 428 1.45 16.02 10.23
C TRP A 428 1.86 17.11 11.21
N GLY A 429 2.60 16.70 12.24
CA GLY A 429 3.11 17.59 13.28
C GLY A 429 4.37 18.35 12.88
N THR A 430 4.51 19.60 13.33
CA THR A 430 5.80 20.31 13.28
C THR A 430 6.83 19.66 14.19
N GLU A 431 8.11 19.75 13.82
CA GLU A 431 9.19 19.18 14.63
C GLU A 431 9.25 19.80 16.03
N ASP A 432 8.84 21.08 16.21
CA ASP A 432 8.73 21.78 17.50
C ASP A 432 7.58 21.28 18.40
N LYS A 433 6.75 20.38 17.86
CA LYS A 433 5.64 19.72 18.54
C LYS A 433 4.54 20.70 18.97
N GLN A 434 4.44 21.87 18.34
CA GLN A 434 3.46 22.91 18.69
C GLN A 434 2.32 23.05 17.69
N HIS A 435 2.47 22.55 16.46
CA HIS A 435 1.47 22.69 15.41
C HIS A 435 1.21 21.38 14.67
N ILE A 436 0.01 21.26 14.08
CA ILE A 436 -0.39 20.20 13.16
C ILE A 436 -0.92 20.86 11.88
N PHE A 437 -0.43 20.41 10.74
CA PHE A 437 -1.00 20.70 9.42
C PHE A 437 -2.07 19.66 9.12
N LEU A 438 -3.27 20.10 8.78
CA LEU A 438 -4.45 19.26 8.60
C LEU A 438 -4.95 19.41 7.15
N HIS A 439 -5.15 18.28 6.49
CA HIS A 439 -5.67 18.17 5.13
C HIS A 439 -7.15 17.78 5.13
N ASP A 440 -7.85 18.19 4.08
CA ASP A 440 -9.21 17.78 3.79
C ASP A 440 -9.34 17.41 2.31
N GLU A 441 -9.95 16.26 1.97
CA GLU A 441 -9.99 15.83 0.56
C GLU A 441 -11.22 16.34 -0.20
N PHE A 442 -12.26 16.85 0.50
CA PHE A 442 -13.55 17.20 -0.12
C PHE A 442 -13.80 18.71 -0.17
N ASP A 443 -13.03 19.54 0.53
CA ASP A 443 -13.24 20.98 0.50
C ASP A 443 -12.86 21.62 -0.84
N GLU A 444 -11.92 21.08 -1.62
CA GLU A 444 -11.73 21.51 -3.02
C GLU A 444 -12.87 21.02 -3.91
N LYS A 445 -13.18 19.72 -3.86
CA LYS A 445 -14.12 19.05 -4.77
C LYS A 445 -15.56 19.47 -4.53
N ASP A 446 -16.02 19.33 -3.29
CA ASP A 446 -17.39 19.58 -2.87
C ASP A 446 -17.56 21.00 -2.26
N GLY A 447 -16.53 21.52 -1.58
CA GLY A 447 -16.55 22.85 -0.94
C GLY A 447 -16.23 24.02 -1.86
N GLY A 448 -15.56 23.76 -3.00
CA GLY A 448 -15.20 24.77 -3.99
C GLY A 448 -13.97 25.61 -3.63
N LEU A 449 -13.19 25.21 -2.63
CA LEU A 449 -11.93 25.85 -2.30
C LEU A 449 -10.83 25.51 -3.32
N ASN A 450 -9.77 26.31 -3.29
CA ASN A 450 -8.46 25.91 -3.77
C ASN A 450 -7.77 25.06 -2.69
N SER A 451 -6.73 24.29 -3.06
CA SER A 451 -5.96 23.42 -2.16
C SER A 451 -5.75 24.08 -0.79
N THR A 452 -6.28 23.53 0.29
CA THR A 452 -6.33 24.22 1.59
C THR A 452 -5.80 23.37 2.73
N VAL A 453 -4.66 23.81 3.28
CA VAL A 453 -4.08 23.20 4.48
C VAL A 453 -4.37 24.08 5.69
N ARG A 454 -4.95 23.49 6.75
CA ARG A 454 -5.29 24.19 7.99
C ARG A 454 -4.22 23.94 9.05
N ILE A 455 -3.86 24.96 9.81
CA ILE A 455 -2.80 24.86 10.82
C ILE A 455 -3.42 25.00 12.20
N PHE A 456 -3.31 23.93 12.98
CA PHE A 456 -3.77 23.87 14.37
C PHE A 456 -2.59 24.03 15.32
N SER A 457 -2.71 24.94 16.28
CA SER A 457 -1.83 24.92 17.45
C SER A 457 -2.30 23.86 18.44
N ILE A 458 -1.34 23.10 18.94
CA ILE A 458 -1.49 22.08 19.98
C ILE A 458 -0.69 22.45 21.24
N ALA A 459 -0.41 23.74 21.44
CA ALA A 459 0.17 24.25 22.69
C ALA A 459 -0.70 23.90 23.92
N ASP A 460 -2.01 23.71 23.70
CA ASP A 460 -2.92 23.03 24.61
C ASP A 460 -3.47 21.77 23.94
N LEU A 461 -2.99 20.59 24.36
CA LEU A 461 -3.41 19.29 23.82
C LEU A 461 -4.90 19.03 24.08
N THR A 462 -5.49 19.67 25.09
CA THR A 462 -6.91 19.48 25.45
C THR A 462 -7.85 20.34 24.62
N ASN A 463 -7.32 21.37 23.97
CA ASN A 463 -8.07 22.28 23.13
C ASN A 463 -7.23 22.75 21.93
N PRO A 464 -7.00 21.88 20.92
CA PRO A 464 -6.40 22.27 19.66
C PRO A 464 -7.17 23.41 18.99
N THR A 465 -6.46 24.43 18.48
CA THR A 465 -7.10 25.60 17.86
C THR A 465 -6.49 25.92 16.51
N GLN A 466 -7.33 26.20 15.51
CA GLN A 466 -6.84 26.67 14.22
C GLN A 466 -6.24 28.07 14.36
N VAL A 467 -4.96 28.22 14.03
CA VAL A 467 -4.19 29.47 14.13
C VAL A 467 -3.78 30.03 12.77
N GLY A 468 -3.81 29.20 11.73
CA GLY A 468 -3.41 29.58 10.38
C GLY A 468 -4.08 28.72 9.31
N GLN A 469 -3.89 29.13 8.07
CA GLN A 469 -4.36 28.42 6.88
C GLN A 469 -3.48 28.81 5.70
N TRP A 470 -3.17 27.83 4.86
CA TRP A 470 -2.60 28.06 3.53
C TRP A 470 -3.65 27.77 2.47
N THR A 471 -3.69 28.57 1.41
CA THR A 471 -4.52 28.30 0.24
C THR A 471 -3.69 28.39 -1.02
N GLY A 472 -3.69 27.31 -1.80
CA GLY A 472 -2.89 27.16 -3.00
C GLY A 472 -3.43 27.86 -4.24
N PRO A 473 -2.65 27.84 -5.33
CA PRO A 473 -3.02 28.51 -6.57
C PRO A 473 -4.07 27.76 -7.40
N THR A 474 -4.31 26.47 -7.10
CA THR A 474 -5.18 25.58 -7.89
C THR A 474 -6.24 24.92 -7.01
N ARG A 475 -7.16 24.17 -7.63
CA ARG A 475 -8.17 23.35 -6.95
C ARG A 475 -7.78 21.87 -6.85
N ALA A 476 -6.51 21.52 -7.07
CA ALA A 476 -6.06 20.15 -6.85
C ALA A 476 -6.20 19.78 -5.38
N ILE A 477 -6.78 18.63 -5.09
CA ILE A 477 -7.01 18.15 -3.72
C ILE A 477 -5.65 17.93 -3.04
N ASP A 478 -5.44 18.45 -1.82
CA ASP A 478 -4.34 18.02 -0.95
C ASP A 478 -4.62 16.66 -0.34
N HIS A 479 -3.58 15.82 -0.25
CA HIS A 479 -3.73 14.44 0.19
C HIS A 479 -2.86 14.17 1.41
N ASN A 480 -1.56 13.92 1.25
CA ASN A 480 -0.67 13.56 2.35
C ASN A 480 0.51 14.51 2.45
N GLY A 481 0.92 14.85 3.66
CA GLY A 481 2.02 15.79 3.88
C GLY A 481 2.92 15.44 5.04
N PHE A 482 4.16 15.90 4.97
CA PHE A 482 5.22 15.58 5.92
C PHE A 482 6.08 16.81 6.21
N VAL A 483 6.45 16.98 7.48
CA VAL A 483 7.41 18.01 7.91
C VAL A 483 8.82 17.43 7.96
N ARG A 484 9.78 18.13 7.35
CA ARG A 484 11.22 17.90 7.57
C ARG A 484 11.94 19.24 7.72
N GLY A 485 12.50 19.51 8.90
CA GLY A 485 13.01 20.83 9.26
C GLY A 485 11.93 21.90 9.20
N ASN A 486 12.18 22.97 8.43
CA ASN A 486 11.23 24.06 8.17
C ASN A 486 10.57 23.96 6.78
N ARG A 487 10.38 22.74 6.27
CA ARG A 487 9.66 22.46 5.02
C ARG A 487 8.50 21.51 5.28
N TYR A 488 7.39 21.78 4.61
CA TYR A 488 6.24 20.89 4.52
C TYR A 488 6.09 20.40 3.08
N TYR A 489 6.21 19.10 2.88
CA TYR A 489 6.11 18.45 1.58
C TYR A 489 4.76 17.77 1.50
N MET A 490 3.94 18.10 0.51
CA MET A 490 2.61 17.51 0.36
C MET A 490 2.35 17.02 -1.06
N SER A 491 1.71 15.86 -1.17
CA SER A 491 1.09 15.40 -2.41
C SER A 491 -0.24 16.13 -2.62
N ASN A 492 -0.41 16.65 -3.82
CA ASN A 492 -1.66 17.21 -4.31
C ASN A 492 -2.00 16.50 -5.61
N TYR A 493 -2.80 15.44 -5.59
CA TYR A 493 -3.23 14.64 -6.74
C TYR A 493 -2.83 15.19 -8.13
N GLU A 494 -3.72 15.93 -8.79
CA GLU A 494 -3.50 16.37 -10.17
C GLU A 494 -2.47 17.49 -10.28
N ARG A 495 -1.98 18.04 -9.16
CA ARG A 495 -0.92 19.04 -9.17
C ARG A 495 0.46 18.40 -9.01
N GLY A 496 0.62 17.26 -8.34
CA GLY A 496 1.91 16.66 -8.02
C GLY A 496 2.41 17.02 -6.62
N LEU A 497 3.69 17.37 -6.48
CA LEU A 497 4.31 17.73 -5.20
C LEU A 497 4.27 19.25 -4.97
N THR A 498 3.82 19.68 -3.79
CA THR A 498 3.96 21.07 -3.31
C THR A 498 4.86 21.12 -2.08
N VAL A 499 5.72 22.15 -2.01
CA VAL A 499 6.63 22.37 -0.88
C VAL A 499 6.40 23.75 -0.28
N LEU A 500 6.05 23.80 1.00
CA LEU A 500 5.86 25.03 1.76
C LEU A 500 7.05 25.29 2.69
N ASP A 501 7.47 26.55 2.80
CA ASP A 501 8.29 27.04 3.91
C ASP A 501 7.38 27.30 5.11
N ILE A 502 7.70 26.64 6.21
CA ILE A 502 6.94 26.70 7.46
C ILE A 502 7.77 27.27 8.61
N THR A 503 8.76 28.13 8.30
CA THR A 503 9.54 28.87 9.31
C THR A 503 8.62 29.62 10.27
N ASP A 504 7.51 30.16 9.77
CA ASP A 504 6.35 30.55 10.56
C ASP A 504 5.20 29.58 10.25
N PRO A 505 4.95 28.57 11.11
CA PRO A 505 3.93 27.56 10.84
C PRO A 505 2.52 28.13 10.66
N ALA A 506 2.20 29.27 11.27
CA ALA A 506 0.88 29.89 11.14
C ALA A 506 0.71 30.62 9.79
N ASN A 507 1.80 30.96 9.10
CA ASN A 507 1.81 31.70 7.84
C ASN A 507 2.75 31.03 6.80
N PRO A 508 2.45 29.80 6.38
CA PRO A 508 3.29 29.07 5.43
C PRO A 508 3.29 29.71 4.03
N ILE A 509 4.38 29.52 3.28
CA ILE A 509 4.57 30.09 1.94
C ILE A 509 5.02 29.01 0.96
N GLU A 510 4.43 28.95 -0.23
CA GLU A 510 4.90 28.02 -1.28
C GLU A 510 6.29 28.43 -1.78
N VAL A 511 7.24 27.50 -1.72
CA VAL A 511 8.63 27.70 -2.16
C VAL A 511 9.09 26.70 -3.21
N GLY A 512 8.36 25.60 -3.39
CA GLY A 512 8.65 24.61 -4.41
C GLY A 512 7.42 23.86 -4.91
N PHE A 513 7.55 23.34 -6.13
CA PHE A 513 6.49 22.66 -6.85
C PHE A 513 7.08 21.68 -7.88
N PHE A 514 6.46 20.52 -8.07
CA PHE A 514 6.74 19.65 -9.22
C PHE A 514 5.46 18.95 -9.69
N ASP A 515 5.16 19.10 -10.98
CA ASP A 515 4.01 18.48 -11.63
C ASP A 515 4.28 17.01 -11.96
N THR A 516 3.53 16.07 -11.38
CA THR A 516 3.56 14.64 -11.77
C THR A 516 2.38 14.25 -12.67
N TYR A 517 1.42 15.15 -12.86
CA TYR A 517 0.20 14.95 -13.61
C TYR A 517 -0.10 16.14 -14.53
N THR A 518 0.68 16.22 -15.61
CA THR A 518 0.61 17.31 -16.59
C THR A 518 -0.74 17.58 -17.30
N PRO A 519 -1.74 16.65 -17.38
CA PRO A 519 -2.99 16.93 -18.10
C PRO A 519 -3.95 17.98 -17.48
N SER A 520 -3.94 18.20 -16.16
CA SER A 520 -4.82 19.17 -15.47
C SER A 520 -4.35 19.45 -14.04
N ASN A 521 -5.00 20.39 -13.34
CA ASN A 521 -4.82 20.66 -11.90
C ASN A 521 -6.20 20.73 -11.22
N ASN A 522 -7.10 19.82 -11.59
CA ASN A 522 -8.50 19.84 -11.16
C ASN A 522 -8.64 19.16 -9.79
N PRO A 523 -9.79 19.32 -9.10
CA PRO A 523 -10.11 18.58 -7.88
C PRO A 523 -10.47 17.10 -8.20
N GLY A 524 -9.52 16.40 -8.82
CA GLY A 524 -9.61 14.98 -9.16
C GLY A 524 -8.60 14.16 -8.36
N PHE A 525 -8.84 12.86 -8.27
CA PHE A 525 -8.02 11.91 -7.52
C PHE A 525 -6.97 11.19 -8.40
N ASN A 526 -6.55 11.81 -9.51
CA ASN A 526 -5.46 11.30 -10.35
C ASN A 526 -4.16 12.00 -9.99
N GLY A 527 -3.02 11.37 -10.25
CA GLY A 527 -1.73 12.01 -10.05
C GLY A 527 -1.04 11.57 -8.75
N ALA A 528 -0.35 12.47 -8.05
CA ALA A 528 0.45 12.13 -6.87
C ALA A 528 -0.42 11.64 -5.70
N TRP A 529 -0.30 10.36 -5.35
CA TRP A 529 -0.91 9.77 -4.15
C TRP A 529 -0.11 10.19 -2.91
N GLY A 530 1.17 9.87 -2.85
CA GLY A 530 2.00 10.13 -1.68
C GLY A 530 3.35 10.73 -2.04
N ALA A 531 3.98 11.38 -1.07
CA ALA A 531 5.34 11.88 -1.17
C ALA A 531 6.12 11.52 0.11
N TYR A 532 7.37 11.09 0.00
CA TYR A 532 8.21 10.73 1.13
C TYR A 532 9.53 11.53 1.10
N PRO A 533 9.72 12.50 2.01
CA PRO A 533 10.87 13.40 1.98
C PRO A 533 11.99 13.02 2.96
N PHE A 534 11.97 11.84 3.58
CA PHE A 534 12.86 11.52 4.72
C PHE A 534 14.14 10.77 4.37
N LEU A 535 14.43 10.49 3.10
CA LEU A 535 15.69 9.81 2.72
C LEU A 535 16.92 10.60 3.20
N PRO A 536 17.95 9.95 3.78
CA PRO A 536 19.21 10.59 4.18
C PRO A 536 19.85 11.49 3.11
N SER A 537 19.74 11.15 1.83
CA SER A 537 20.23 11.94 0.69
C SER A 537 19.56 13.30 0.54
N GLY A 538 18.35 13.46 1.09
CA GLY A 538 17.50 14.62 0.87
C GLY A 538 16.66 14.53 -0.42
N ASN A 539 16.68 13.40 -1.11
CA ASN A 539 15.79 13.14 -2.23
C ASN A 539 14.35 12.92 -1.73
N ILE A 540 13.38 13.25 -2.58
CA ILE A 540 11.95 13.09 -2.31
C ILE A 540 11.43 12.01 -3.24
N LEU A 541 10.75 11.02 -2.69
CA LEU A 541 10.04 10.01 -3.47
C LEU A 541 8.59 10.46 -3.65
N VAL A 542 8.03 10.30 -4.84
CA VAL A 542 6.60 10.56 -5.09
C VAL A 542 6.01 9.39 -5.87
N SER A 543 4.89 8.85 -5.40
CA SER A 543 4.13 7.84 -6.14
C SER A 543 2.93 8.49 -6.80
N ASP A 544 2.88 8.39 -8.11
CA ASP A 544 1.78 8.87 -8.94
C ASP A 544 0.92 7.70 -9.40
N ILE A 545 -0.39 7.80 -9.19
CA ILE A 545 -1.37 6.73 -9.41
C ILE A 545 -1.30 6.19 -10.83
N GLY A 546 -1.19 7.08 -11.82
CA GLY A 546 -1.26 6.70 -13.23
C GLY A 546 0.11 6.55 -13.89
N SER A 547 1.16 7.15 -13.31
CA SER A 547 2.45 7.28 -13.98
C SER A 547 3.63 6.68 -13.22
N GLY A 548 3.47 6.22 -11.98
CA GLY A 548 4.50 5.44 -11.26
C GLY A 548 5.40 6.29 -10.36
N LEU A 549 6.66 5.87 -10.22
CA LEU A 549 7.59 6.41 -9.22
C LEU A 549 8.38 7.61 -9.76
N TYR A 550 8.42 8.70 -9.01
CA TYR A 550 9.28 9.87 -9.25
C TYR A 550 10.30 10.03 -8.11
N ILE A 551 11.53 10.34 -8.48
CA ILE A 551 12.63 10.68 -7.56
C ILE A 551 13.01 12.13 -7.84
N LEU A 552 12.78 12.99 -6.85
CA LEU A 552 12.89 14.44 -6.99
C LEU A 552 13.97 15.00 -6.08
N LYS A 553 14.56 16.12 -6.50
CA LYS A 553 15.60 16.83 -5.74
C LYS A 553 15.10 18.18 -5.27
N ASP A 554 15.20 18.40 -3.97
CA ASP A 554 14.79 19.66 -3.34
C ASP A 554 15.83 20.79 -3.51
N ARG A 555 15.48 21.85 -4.24
CA ARG A 555 16.25 23.10 -4.33
C ARG A 555 15.68 24.23 -3.49
N THR A 556 14.56 24.03 -2.80
CA THR A 556 13.90 25.04 -1.94
C THR A 556 14.70 25.36 -0.68
N ARG A 557 15.73 24.57 -0.39
CA ARG A 557 16.58 24.70 0.81
C ARG A 557 17.65 25.78 0.67
N GLU A 558 17.78 26.44 -0.48
CA GLU A 558 18.63 27.64 -0.55
C GLU A 558 18.05 28.76 0.32
N SER A 559 18.88 29.33 1.21
CA SER A 559 18.46 30.37 2.15
C SER A 559 19.54 31.43 2.29
N SER A 560 19.14 32.70 2.36
CA SER A 560 20.07 33.80 2.65
C SER A 560 20.69 33.70 4.04
N GLN A 561 19.99 33.03 4.97
CA GLN A 561 20.49 32.74 6.32
C GLN A 561 21.37 31.49 6.37
N GLY A 562 21.54 30.79 5.25
CA GLY A 562 22.44 29.65 5.10
C GLY A 562 21.81 28.29 5.42
N LYS A 563 22.58 27.25 5.09
CA LYS A 563 22.25 25.84 5.29
C LYS A 563 23.06 25.26 6.43
N ILE A 564 22.41 24.56 7.35
CA ILE A 564 23.04 23.94 8.50
C ILE A 564 23.12 22.43 8.29
N ALA A 565 24.34 21.88 8.32
CA ALA A 565 24.60 20.46 8.07
C ALA A 565 25.88 19.99 8.78
N PHE A 566 26.03 18.67 8.88
CA PHE A 566 27.31 18.06 9.19
C PHE A 566 28.27 18.15 8.00
N THR A 567 29.58 18.13 8.27
CA THR A 567 30.61 18.17 7.24
C THR A 567 30.77 16.84 6.51
N ASN A 568 30.56 15.72 7.21
CA ASN A 568 30.72 14.36 6.70
C ASN A 568 29.44 13.56 6.95
N LYS A 569 29.14 12.59 6.08
CA LYS A 569 28.04 11.63 6.29
C LYS A 569 28.34 10.63 7.41
N ALA A 570 29.63 10.30 7.59
CA ALA A 570 30.10 9.42 8.64
C ALA A 570 31.44 9.91 9.20
N ILE A 571 31.70 9.60 10.47
CA ILE A 571 32.99 9.80 11.13
C ILE A 571 33.32 8.57 11.97
N ASN A 572 34.62 8.37 12.23
CA ASN A 572 35.10 7.30 13.11
C ASN A 572 35.63 7.92 14.40
N THR A 573 35.53 7.19 15.51
CA THR A 573 36.06 7.58 16.81
C THR A 573 36.61 6.37 17.54
N SER A 574 37.68 6.58 18.29
CA SER A 574 38.19 5.55 19.20
C SER A 574 37.41 5.58 20.52
N GLN A 575 37.37 4.43 21.17
CA GLN A 575 36.77 4.25 22.49
C GLN A 575 37.54 5.04 23.56
N GLY A 576 36.85 5.47 24.62
CA GLY A 576 37.43 6.19 25.75
C GLY A 576 37.79 7.66 25.50
N GLU A 577 37.51 8.18 24.30
CA GLU A 577 37.78 9.57 23.93
C GLU A 577 36.52 10.46 24.00
N THR A 578 36.71 11.78 23.98
CA THR A 578 35.63 12.74 23.76
C THR A 578 35.58 13.13 22.28
N LEU A 579 34.59 12.60 21.57
CA LEU A 579 34.33 12.91 20.18
C LEU A 579 33.83 14.37 20.04
N THR A 580 34.39 15.09 19.06
CA THR A 580 33.93 16.43 18.68
C THR A 580 33.34 16.40 17.29
N VAL A 581 32.03 16.66 17.19
CA VAL A 581 31.29 16.70 15.92
C VAL A 581 31.13 18.14 15.47
N ASN A 582 31.58 18.46 14.25
CA ASN A 582 31.43 19.79 13.65
C ASN A 582 30.11 19.93 12.90
N VAL A 583 29.44 21.06 13.09
CA VAL A 583 28.22 21.48 12.39
C VAL A 583 28.48 22.83 11.73
N GLN A 584 28.25 22.90 10.42
CA GLN A 584 28.57 24.08 9.60
C GLN A 584 27.31 24.84 9.21
N ARG A 585 27.41 26.17 9.18
CA ARG A 585 26.44 27.07 8.56
C ARG A 585 27.02 27.58 7.23
N SER A 586 26.65 26.95 6.12
CA SER A 586 27.19 27.23 4.79
C SER A 586 26.26 28.10 3.94
N ASN A 587 26.79 28.74 2.89
CA ASN A 587 26.03 29.49 1.88
C ASN A 587 25.10 30.61 2.41
N ALA A 588 25.42 31.20 3.57
CA ALA A 588 24.67 32.34 4.10
C ALA A 588 25.07 33.64 3.38
N SER A 589 24.27 34.06 2.38
CA SER A 589 24.52 35.29 1.61
C SER A 589 24.19 36.57 2.38
N SER A 590 23.32 36.49 3.39
CA SER A 590 22.97 37.57 4.32
C SER A 590 22.72 36.99 5.72
N PRO A 591 23.78 36.69 6.51
CA PRO A 591 23.65 36.09 7.84
C PRO A 591 23.28 37.14 8.91
N ASP A 592 22.40 38.08 8.63
CA ASP A 592 22.08 39.22 9.49
C ASP A 592 21.17 38.87 10.69
N GLN A 593 20.65 37.65 10.74
CA GLN A 593 19.84 37.15 11.86
C GLN A 593 20.58 36.07 12.65
N ALA A 594 20.28 36.00 13.95
CA ALA A 594 20.69 34.85 14.76
C ALA A 594 19.87 33.64 14.33
N VAL A 595 20.49 32.48 14.19
CA VAL A 595 19.83 31.22 13.78
C VAL A 595 20.23 30.12 14.73
N SER A 596 19.41 29.08 14.81
CA SER A 596 19.66 27.91 15.63
C SER A 596 19.25 26.63 14.92
N VAL A 597 19.78 25.51 15.38
CA VAL A 597 19.35 24.15 15.00
C VAL A 597 19.39 23.27 16.24
N ASN A 598 18.45 22.34 16.36
CA ASN A 598 18.49 21.32 17.39
C ASN A 598 19.31 20.12 16.92
N TYR A 599 19.93 19.41 17.87
CA TYR A 599 20.54 18.12 17.64
C TYR A 599 20.06 17.09 18.65
N GLN A 600 20.03 15.83 18.23
CA GLN A 600 19.70 14.68 19.07
C GLN A 600 20.55 13.48 18.63
N LEU A 601 21.02 12.70 19.60
CA LEU A 601 21.64 11.39 19.34
C LEU A 601 20.55 10.32 19.21
N LEU A 602 20.70 9.42 18.25
CA LEU A 602 19.82 8.27 18.06
C LEU A 602 20.65 6.99 18.24
N PRO A 603 20.15 5.99 18.97
CA PRO A 603 20.86 4.73 19.19
C PRO A 603 21.07 3.98 17.88
N GLY A 604 22.07 3.11 17.86
CA GLY A 604 22.31 2.21 16.74
C GLY A 604 22.67 0.82 17.24
N SER A 605 23.78 0.26 16.73
CA SER A 605 24.38 -0.90 17.40
C SER A 605 25.13 -0.52 18.66
N ALA A 606 25.56 0.74 18.78
CA ALA A 606 26.00 1.31 20.05
C ALA A 606 24.78 1.72 20.89
N GLU A 607 24.73 1.26 22.14
CA GLU A 607 23.70 1.49 23.14
C GLU A 607 23.98 2.75 24.00
N GLU A 608 22.90 3.49 24.29
CA GLU A 608 22.96 4.67 25.15
C GLU A 608 23.36 4.32 26.59
N ASN A 609 24.29 5.08 27.16
CA ASN A 609 24.86 4.90 28.49
C ASN A 609 25.71 3.62 28.68
N SER A 610 25.81 2.76 27.65
CA SER A 610 26.85 1.74 27.55
C SER A 610 28.06 2.32 26.81
N ASP A 611 27.87 2.73 25.56
CA ASP A 611 28.98 2.99 24.64
C ASP A 611 29.21 4.48 24.41
N TYR A 612 28.18 5.29 24.66
CA TYR A 612 28.27 6.75 24.65
C TYR A 612 27.31 7.39 25.65
N THR A 613 27.62 8.61 26.07
CA THR A 613 26.68 9.42 26.87
C THR A 613 25.66 10.11 25.96
N PRO A 614 24.34 9.86 26.12
CA PRO A 614 23.33 10.50 25.30
C PRO A 614 23.34 12.03 25.47
N ALA A 615 23.09 12.74 24.38
CA ALA A 615 23.08 14.20 24.37
C ALA A 615 22.05 14.75 23.39
N GLU A 616 21.41 15.85 23.78
CA GLU A 616 20.56 16.66 22.92
C GLU A 616 20.75 18.14 23.26
N GLY A 617 20.43 19.04 22.34
CA GLY A 617 20.53 20.47 22.60
C GLY A 617 20.32 21.34 21.37
N THR A 618 20.61 22.63 21.53
CA THR A 618 20.45 23.64 20.47
C THR A 618 21.77 24.35 20.21
N LEU A 619 22.23 24.29 18.96
CA LEU A 619 23.36 25.09 18.49
C LEU A 619 22.85 26.45 18.01
N THR A 620 23.53 27.52 18.37
CA THR A 620 23.12 28.90 18.03
C THR A 620 24.27 29.67 17.38
N TRP A 621 23.97 30.32 16.26
CA TRP A 621 24.80 31.32 15.61
C TRP A 621 24.19 32.70 15.85
N GLN A 622 25.00 33.64 16.32
CA GLN A 622 24.56 35.03 16.45
C GLN A 622 24.48 35.69 15.07
N ALA A 623 23.88 36.88 15.00
CA ALA A 623 23.91 37.67 13.77
C ALA A 623 25.36 37.90 13.28
N ASN A 624 25.58 37.66 12.00
CA ASN A 624 26.86 37.66 11.28
C ASN A 624 27.86 36.56 11.69
N ASP A 625 27.47 35.62 12.55
CA ASP A 625 28.27 34.45 12.88
C ASP A 625 28.02 33.32 11.87
N THR A 626 29.09 32.87 11.23
CA THR A 626 29.13 31.75 10.29
C THR A 626 30.19 30.71 10.68
N ALA A 627 30.82 30.85 11.84
CA ALA A 627 31.81 29.90 12.32
C ALA A 627 31.16 28.58 12.73
N ASP A 628 31.84 27.48 12.46
CA ASP A 628 31.38 26.14 12.82
C ASP A 628 31.08 26.03 14.33
N LYS A 629 30.07 25.24 14.67
CA LYS A 629 29.73 24.87 16.05
C LYS A 629 30.04 23.41 16.28
N THR A 630 30.25 23.05 17.53
CA THR A 630 30.67 21.69 17.90
C THR A 630 29.72 21.05 18.90
N ILE A 631 29.48 19.77 18.74
CA ILE A 631 28.83 18.90 19.72
C ILE A 631 29.94 18.02 20.33
N SER A 632 30.00 17.94 21.65
CA SER A 632 30.95 17.08 22.37
C SER A 632 30.22 15.87 22.93
N ILE A 633 30.72 14.68 22.61
CA ILE A 633 30.11 13.40 22.98
C ILE A 633 31.18 12.56 23.68
N ALA A 634 30.90 12.07 24.88
CA ALA A 634 31.80 11.16 25.58
C ALA A 634 31.55 9.73 25.08
N ILE A 635 32.61 9.10 24.56
CA ILE A 635 32.60 7.69 24.14
C ILE A 635 33.15 6.87 25.30
N ALA A 636 32.44 5.82 25.68
CA ALA A 636 32.87 4.91 26.73
C ALA A 636 34.10 4.12 26.30
N ASN A 637 34.85 3.63 27.28
CA ASN A 637 36.03 2.81 27.03
C ASN A 637 35.65 1.34 27.13
N ASP A 638 35.95 0.53 26.11
CA ASP A 638 35.82 -0.92 26.22
C ASP A 638 36.90 -1.44 27.18
N LEU A 639 36.46 -2.15 28.21
CA LEU A 639 37.35 -2.77 29.20
C LEU A 639 37.55 -4.27 28.94
N THR A 640 36.82 -4.84 27.99
CA THR A 640 36.81 -6.25 27.64
C THR A 640 37.65 -6.54 26.39
N GLY A 641 37.61 -5.65 25.40
CA GLY A 641 38.25 -5.84 24.09
C GLY A 641 37.47 -6.78 23.18
N ASP A 642 36.22 -7.10 23.53
CA ASP A 642 35.38 -8.09 22.87
C ASP A 642 34.29 -7.44 21.99
N GLU A 643 34.13 -6.11 22.05
CA GLU A 643 33.09 -5.39 21.30
C GLU A 643 33.42 -5.31 19.81
N PHE A 644 32.44 -5.61 18.97
CA PHE A 644 32.55 -5.36 17.53
C PHE A 644 32.50 -3.86 17.24
N GLN A 645 32.82 -3.49 16.00
CA GLN A 645 32.60 -2.12 15.55
C GLN A 645 31.12 -1.77 15.67
N GLU A 646 30.83 -0.70 16.40
CA GLU A 646 29.47 -0.23 16.65
C GLU A 646 29.23 1.14 16.04
N LYS A 647 27.95 1.54 15.96
CA LYS A 647 27.58 2.86 15.48
C LYS A 647 26.33 3.39 16.16
N PHE A 648 26.29 4.72 16.28
CA PHE A 648 25.10 5.49 16.62
C PHE A 648 24.96 6.66 15.64
N PHE A 649 23.88 7.44 15.76
CA PHE A 649 23.59 8.51 14.83
C PHE A 649 23.41 9.85 15.54
N VAL A 650 23.70 10.95 14.83
CA VAL A 650 23.40 12.31 15.27
C VAL A 650 22.52 12.96 14.21
N ARG A 651 21.38 13.52 14.63
CA ARG A 651 20.39 14.16 13.76
C ARG A 651 20.30 15.65 14.06
N LEU A 652 20.14 16.46 13.01
CA LEU A 652 19.77 17.88 13.10
C LEU A 652 18.29 18.08 12.78
N SER A 653 17.64 19.00 13.51
CA SER A 653 16.21 19.32 13.36
C SER A 653 15.91 20.78 13.69
N GLN A 654 14.72 21.27 13.31
CA GLN A 654 14.18 22.58 13.64
C GLN A 654 15.15 23.76 13.40
N PRO A 655 15.60 24.00 12.16
CA PRO A 655 16.36 25.21 11.88
C PRO A 655 15.45 26.45 12.07
N SER A 656 15.97 27.50 12.71
CA SER A 656 15.21 28.72 13.00
C SER A 656 15.54 29.89 12.06
N ASN A 657 14.65 30.89 12.04
CA ASN A 657 14.83 32.16 11.33
C ASN A 657 15.23 31.97 9.86
N SER A 658 14.49 31.12 9.15
CA SER A 658 14.66 30.80 7.72
C SER A 658 15.98 30.13 7.33
N ALA A 659 16.87 29.81 8.28
CA ALA A 659 17.93 28.84 7.99
C ALA A 659 17.29 27.50 7.61
N THR A 660 17.98 26.71 6.80
CA THR A 660 17.47 25.41 6.35
C THR A 660 18.44 24.32 6.77
N LEU A 661 17.94 23.09 6.92
CA LEU A 661 18.84 21.94 7.00
C LEU A 661 19.56 21.81 5.65
N GLY A 662 20.81 21.37 5.63
CA GLY A 662 21.52 20.91 4.43
C GLY A 662 21.43 19.38 4.23
N ASN A 663 21.96 18.88 3.12
CA ASN A 663 21.77 17.48 2.72
C ASN A 663 22.20 16.48 3.80
N VAL A 664 23.31 16.75 4.47
CA VAL A 664 23.82 15.91 5.56
C VAL A 664 23.25 16.39 6.89
N SER A 665 21.96 16.10 7.13
CA SER A 665 21.27 16.38 8.40
C SER A 665 21.31 15.21 9.38
N TYR A 666 21.91 14.09 8.97
CA TYR A 666 22.19 12.91 9.78
C TYR A 666 23.66 12.54 9.61
N LEU A 667 24.28 12.15 10.72
CA LEU A 667 25.67 11.72 10.79
C LEU A 667 25.72 10.35 11.43
N THR A 668 26.41 9.41 10.78
CA THR A 668 26.80 8.13 11.39
C THR A 668 28.11 8.31 12.15
N VAL A 669 28.16 7.89 13.40
CA VAL A 669 29.38 7.81 14.18
C VAL A 669 29.73 6.34 14.36
N ASN A 670 30.85 5.90 13.79
CA ASN A 670 31.36 4.55 14.00
C ASN A 670 32.37 4.57 15.15
N ILE A 671 32.13 3.75 16.16
CA ILE A 671 33.04 3.52 17.29
C ILE A 671 33.96 2.36 16.89
N ASP A 672 35.28 2.56 17.01
CA ASP A 672 36.26 1.51 16.75
C ASP A 672 35.97 0.27 17.61
N GLY A 673 36.19 -0.91 17.04
CA GLY A 673 35.98 -2.20 17.71
C GLY A 673 36.56 -3.34 16.86
N LEU A 674 36.26 -4.59 17.22
CA LEU A 674 36.62 -5.75 16.42
C LEU A 674 35.92 -5.73 15.07
N ILE A 675 36.60 -6.20 14.03
CA ILE A 675 36.00 -6.36 12.70
C ILE A 675 35.03 -7.54 12.76
N ASP A 676 33.75 -7.27 12.54
CA ASP A 676 32.78 -8.33 12.29
C ASP A 676 32.96 -8.88 10.88
N SER A 677 33.12 -10.21 10.77
CA SER A 677 33.22 -10.92 9.49
C SER A 677 31.90 -11.55 9.03
N GLY A 678 30.84 -11.36 9.81
CA GLY A 678 29.53 -11.93 9.57
C GLY A 678 29.40 -13.36 10.06
N SER A 679 28.17 -13.85 10.06
CA SER A 679 27.80 -15.20 10.50
C SER A 679 27.11 -15.98 9.37
N LEU A 680 27.34 -17.29 9.31
CA LEU A 680 26.82 -18.16 8.26
C LEU A 680 25.69 -19.04 8.81
N ALA A 681 24.54 -19.05 8.14
CA ALA A 681 23.35 -19.79 8.57
C ALA A 681 22.51 -20.29 7.39
N PHE A 682 21.62 -21.24 7.64
CA PHE A 682 20.54 -21.57 6.72
C PHE A 682 19.45 -20.49 6.72
N THR A 683 18.73 -20.35 5.60
CA THR A 683 17.58 -19.43 5.50
C THR A 683 16.30 -19.97 6.15
N ALA A 684 16.20 -21.28 6.31
CA ALA A 684 15.10 -21.98 6.99
C ALA A 684 15.65 -23.10 7.86
N SER A 685 14.92 -23.52 8.90
CA SER A 685 15.30 -24.64 9.76
C SER A 685 14.74 -25.99 9.30
N GLU A 686 13.76 -25.98 8.41
CA GLU A 686 13.12 -27.19 7.90
C GLU A 686 12.62 -27.01 6.47
N THR A 687 12.49 -28.12 5.73
CA THR A 687 11.85 -28.17 4.42
C THR A 687 11.30 -29.57 4.19
N THR A 688 10.13 -29.65 3.55
CA THR A 688 9.57 -30.92 3.05
C THR A 688 9.82 -31.01 1.56
N VAL A 689 10.26 -32.17 1.10
CA VAL A 689 10.55 -32.48 -0.31
C VAL A 689 9.80 -33.76 -0.69
N ALA A 690 9.25 -33.83 -1.90
CA ALA A 690 8.75 -35.09 -2.44
C ALA A 690 9.93 -35.97 -2.83
N GLU A 691 9.82 -37.28 -2.61
CA GLU A 691 10.89 -38.23 -2.92
C GLU A 691 11.31 -38.20 -4.40
N ASN A 692 10.35 -38.16 -5.32
CA ASN A 692 10.60 -37.99 -6.75
C ASN A 692 11.18 -36.63 -7.22
N GLN A 693 11.43 -35.66 -6.34
CA GLN A 693 11.95 -34.33 -6.72
C GLN A 693 13.41 -34.39 -7.21
N SER A 694 14.13 -35.48 -6.95
CA SER A 694 15.54 -35.74 -7.29
C SER A 694 16.56 -34.77 -6.69
N ASN A 695 16.45 -33.45 -6.91
CA ASN A 695 17.39 -32.45 -6.42
C ASN A 695 16.70 -31.44 -5.49
N LEU A 696 17.29 -31.25 -4.31
CA LEU A 696 16.89 -30.26 -3.32
C LEU A 696 18.02 -29.24 -3.12
N ASN A 697 17.71 -27.95 -3.28
CA ASN A 697 18.63 -26.88 -2.94
C ASN A 697 18.30 -26.32 -1.56
N ILE A 698 19.25 -26.43 -0.63
CA ILE A 698 19.17 -25.83 0.70
C ILE A 698 19.99 -24.54 0.69
N THR A 699 19.34 -23.41 0.93
CA THR A 699 19.97 -22.09 0.82
C THR A 699 20.67 -21.68 2.12
N LEU A 700 21.89 -21.19 1.96
CA LEU A 700 22.73 -20.56 2.97
C LEU A 700 22.80 -19.06 2.74
N THR A 701 22.93 -18.33 3.84
CA THR A 701 23.08 -16.89 3.86
C THR A 701 24.23 -16.47 4.79
N ARG A 702 24.82 -15.31 4.47
CA ARG A 702 25.80 -14.61 5.28
C ARG A 702 25.13 -13.38 5.90
N GLN A 703 25.06 -13.33 7.23
CA GLN A 703 24.36 -12.32 8.02
C GLN A 703 25.36 -11.41 8.77
N GLY A 704 24.94 -10.19 9.12
CA GLY A 704 25.77 -9.24 9.87
C GLY A 704 26.69 -8.39 9.00
N SER A 705 27.77 -8.99 8.50
CA SER A 705 28.84 -8.28 7.79
C SER A 705 29.33 -9.08 6.60
N SER A 706 29.73 -8.37 5.54
CA SER A 706 30.41 -8.93 4.37
C SER A 706 31.93 -8.73 4.40
N ASN A 707 32.49 -8.19 5.48
CA ASN A 707 33.93 -7.95 5.60
C ASN A 707 34.72 -9.25 5.81
N GLY A 708 35.81 -9.42 5.07
CA GLY A 708 36.66 -10.60 5.13
C GLY A 708 36.07 -11.83 4.42
N GLU A 709 36.93 -12.82 4.18
CA GLU A 709 36.55 -14.12 3.64
C GLU A 709 36.04 -15.03 4.77
N VAL A 710 34.92 -15.71 4.54
CA VAL A 710 34.34 -16.67 5.50
C VAL A 710 33.94 -17.97 4.80
N ALA A 711 33.94 -19.06 5.56
CA ALA A 711 33.53 -20.37 5.04
C ALA A 711 32.84 -21.21 6.12
N VAL A 712 31.95 -22.09 5.66
CA VAL A 712 31.25 -23.07 6.49
C VAL A 712 31.35 -24.43 5.85
N SER A 713 31.53 -25.46 6.67
CA SER A 713 31.42 -26.85 6.22
C SER A 713 30.05 -27.40 6.58
N TYR A 714 29.45 -28.14 5.67
CA TYR A 714 28.19 -28.83 5.90
C TYR A 714 28.38 -30.34 5.86
N LEU A 715 27.57 -31.04 6.65
CA LEU A 715 27.51 -32.50 6.69
C LEU A 715 26.06 -32.95 6.82
N LEU A 716 25.68 -33.92 6.01
CA LEU A 716 24.39 -34.61 6.12
C LEU A 716 24.47 -35.73 7.17
N SER A 717 23.47 -35.76 8.06
CA SER A 717 23.32 -36.74 9.14
C SER A 717 21.97 -37.47 8.98
N SER A 718 21.98 -38.80 9.07
CA SER A 718 20.77 -39.63 8.97
C SER A 718 19.82 -39.36 10.15
N GLY A 719 18.53 -39.24 9.87
CA GLY A 719 17.46 -39.24 10.89
C GLY A 719 16.72 -40.58 10.86
N SER A 720 15.46 -40.58 10.42
CA SER A 720 14.79 -41.81 10.01
C SER A 720 15.18 -42.24 8.60
N ALA A 721 15.46 -41.26 7.72
CA ALA A 721 15.98 -41.51 6.38
C ALA A 721 17.42 -42.05 6.44
N ILE A 722 17.67 -43.10 5.65
CA ILE A 722 18.89 -43.85 5.49
C ILE A 722 19.72 -43.26 4.35
N ILE A 723 20.92 -42.79 4.70
CA ILE A 723 21.89 -42.29 3.71
C ILE A 723 22.36 -43.42 2.80
N GLY A 724 22.22 -43.23 1.50
CA GLY A 724 22.55 -44.19 0.44
C GLY A 724 21.37 -45.06 0.00
N GLU A 725 20.24 -45.01 0.71
CA GLU A 725 18.96 -45.63 0.30
C GLU A 725 17.98 -44.53 -0.12
N ASP A 726 17.72 -43.51 0.71
CA ASP A 726 16.70 -42.48 0.43
C ASP A 726 17.33 -41.11 0.07
N VAL A 727 18.61 -40.92 0.40
CA VAL A 727 19.36 -39.68 0.09
C VAL A 727 20.83 -39.98 -0.16
N GLU A 728 21.44 -39.38 -1.17
CA GLU A 728 22.88 -39.52 -1.40
C GLU A 728 23.68 -38.80 -0.29
N SER A 729 24.82 -39.37 0.08
CA SER A 729 25.71 -38.73 1.06
C SER A 729 26.25 -37.40 0.51
N ALA A 730 26.04 -36.31 1.24
CA ALA A 730 26.53 -34.98 0.87
C ALA A 730 27.34 -34.33 2.00
N SER A 731 28.52 -33.80 1.66
CA SER A 731 29.33 -32.95 2.54
C SER A 731 30.22 -32.03 1.71
N GLY A 732 30.59 -30.88 2.25
CA GLY A 732 31.42 -29.93 1.53
C GLY A 732 31.69 -28.66 2.31
N THR A 733 32.33 -27.70 1.64
CA THR A 733 32.59 -26.36 2.19
C THR A 733 32.03 -25.32 1.23
N VAL A 734 31.27 -24.38 1.78
CA VAL A 734 30.74 -23.21 1.07
C VAL A 734 31.47 -21.98 1.58
N SER A 735 31.96 -21.13 0.68
CA SER A 735 32.78 -19.95 1.02
C SER A 735 32.21 -18.68 0.40
N TRP A 736 32.38 -17.56 1.10
CA TRP A 736 32.09 -16.21 0.64
C TRP A 736 33.40 -15.42 0.61
N ALA A 737 33.65 -14.75 -0.51
CA ALA A 737 34.77 -13.84 -0.61
C ALA A 737 34.53 -12.57 0.23
N ASP A 738 35.59 -11.80 0.45
CA ASP A 738 35.47 -10.43 0.99
C ASP A 738 34.50 -9.61 0.13
N GLY A 739 33.50 -8.99 0.78
CA GLY A 739 32.43 -8.23 0.15
C GLY A 739 31.27 -9.06 -0.44
N ASP A 740 31.34 -10.39 -0.46
CA ASP A 740 30.26 -11.25 -0.97
C ASP A 740 29.19 -11.51 0.10
N SER A 741 27.96 -11.06 -0.17
CA SER A 741 26.76 -11.28 0.65
C SER A 741 25.67 -12.09 -0.08
N THR A 742 25.99 -12.66 -1.25
CA THR A 742 25.01 -13.40 -2.05
C THR A 742 24.65 -14.74 -1.41
N GLU A 743 23.39 -15.18 -1.55
CA GLU A 743 22.98 -16.50 -1.08
C GLU A 743 23.68 -17.61 -1.88
N LYS A 744 23.96 -18.73 -1.21
CA LYS A 744 24.60 -19.90 -1.82
C LYS A 744 23.80 -21.14 -1.51
N ASN A 745 23.76 -22.09 -2.43
CA ASN A 745 22.97 -23.30 -2.27
C ASN A 745 23.86 -24.52 -2.01
N ILE A 746 23.39 -25.38 -1.13
CA ILE A 746 23.84 -26.76 -1.01
C ILE A 746 22.87 -27.62 -1.81
N GLU A 747 23.38 -28.32 -2.82
CA GLU A 747 22.60 -29.28 -3.60
C GLU A 747 22.64 -30.65 -2.90
N ILE A 748 21.46 -31.20 -2.63
CA ILE A 748 21.24 -32.54 -2.06
C ILE A 748 20.47 -33.36 -3.09
N ILE A 749 20.88 -34.62 -3.28
CA ILE A 749 20.23 -35.55 -4.19
C ILE A 749 19.37 -36.53 -3.37
N ILE A 750 18.06 -36.47 -3.58
CA ILE A 750 17.09 -37.42 -3.05
C ILE A 750 17.06 -38.64 -3.97
N ILE A 751 17.06 -39.83 -3.37
CA ILE A 751 17.01 -41.09 -4.10
C ILE A 751 15.55 -41.51 -4.17
N ASP A 752 15.01 -41.52 -5.38
CA ASP A 752 13.65 -41.98 -5.68
C ASP A 752 13.64 -43.50 -5.84
N ASP A 753 12.77 -44.21 -5.11
CA ASP A 753 12.62 -45.65 -5.21
C ASP A 753 11.19 -46.12 -5.55
N ASN A 754 10.76 -47.32 -5.13
CA ASN A 754 9.39 -47.83 -5.39
C ASN A 754 8.79 -48.48 -4.12
N ALA A 755 9.39 -48.21 -2.96
CA ALA A 755 8.97 -48.72 -1.67
C ALA A 755 8.01 -47.73 -1.03
N SER A 756 6.82 -48.20 -0.68
CA SER A 756 5.92 -47.35 0.12
C SER A 756 6.43 -47.24 1.55
N GLU A 757 6.74 -46.00 1.93
CA GLU A 757 7.31 -45.62 3.20
C GLU A 757 6.43 -44.61 3.94
N VAL A 758 6.81 -44.27 5.18
CA VAL A 758 6.21 -43.14 5.89
C VAL A 758 7.07 -41.91 5.64
N ASN A 759 6.59 -40.70 5.94
CA ASN A 759 7.45 -39.51 5.85
C ASN A 759 8.69 -39.69 6.72
N GLU A 760 9.87 -39.55 6.11
CA GLU A 760 11.16 -39.76 6.73
C GLU A 760 11.94 -38.45 6.83
N SER A 761 13.01 -38.40 7.62
CA SER A 761 13.81 -37.19 7.73
C SER A 761 15.31 -37.43 7.90
N PHE A 762 16.08 -36.43 7.45
CA PHE A 762 17.51 -36.29 7.72
C PHE A 762 17.82 -34.84 8.10
N THR A 763 19.02 -34.59 8.62
CA THR A 763 19.48 -33.23 8.95
C THR A 763 20.73 -32.85 8.16
N VAL A 764 20.87 -31.57 7.84
CA VAL A 764 22.11 -30.97 7.34
C VAL A 764 22.64 -30.02 8.38
N ASP A 765 23.86 -30.27 8.86
CA ASP A 765 24.50 -29.56 9.96
C ASP A 765 25.66 -28.70 9.47
N LEU A 766 25.73 -27.45 9.95
CA LEU A 766 26.83 -26.53 9.70
C LEU A 766 27.90 -26.60 10.78
N SER A 767 29.16 -26.47 10.36
CA SER A 767 30.32 -26.41 11.24
C SER A 767 31.29 -25.32 10.79
N THR A 768 31.89 -24.64 11.77
CA THR A 768 32.78 -23.49 11.53
C THR A 768 34.04 -23.91 10.77
N VAL A 769 34.48 -23.06 9.83
CA VAL A 769 35.78 -23.19 9.15
C VAL A 769 36.61 -21.95 9.45
N ALA A 770 37.87 -22.15 9.81
CA ALA A 770 38.88 -21.09 9.98
C ALA A 770 38.48 -19.93 10.92
N GLY A 771 37.60 -20.18 11.91
CA GLY A 771 37.14 -19.17 12.86
C GLY A 771 35.98 -18.31 12.35
N SER A 772 35.33 -18.67 11.23
CA SER A 772 34.08 -18.05 10.80
C SER A 772 32.98 -18.27 11.84
N ASN A 773 32.09 -17.30 11.99
CA ASN A 773 30.96 -17.40 12.92
C ASN A 773 29.78 -18.14 12.28
N LEU A 774 29.05 -18.92 13.08
CA LEU A 774 27.76 -19.49 12.69
C LEU A 774 26.63 -18.60 13.20
N GLY A 775 25.59 -18.45 12.39
CA GLY A 775 24.39 -17.70 12.77
C GLY A 775 23.39 -18.56 13.55
N ALA A 776 22.14 -18.11 13.63
CA ALA A 776 21.11 -18.76 14.46
C ALA A 776 20.70 -20.16 13.97
N ILE A 777 20.55 -20.33 12.65
CA ILE A 777 20.08 -21.59 12.05
C ILE A 777 21.27 -22.37 11.51
N THR A 778 21.76 -23.31 12.31
CA THR A 778 22.93 -24.15 11.98
C THR A 778 22.59 -25.58 11.62
N GLN A 779 21.32 -25.97 11.79
CA GLN A 779 20.79 -27.27 11.42
C GLN A 779 19.53 -27.06 10.58
N HIS A 780 19.44 -27.78 9.47
CA HIS A 780 18.27 -27.81 8.60
C HIS A 780 17.71 -29.24 8.54
N THR A 781 16.44 -29.41 8.90
CA THR A 781 15.76 -30.71 8.85
C THR A 781 15.02 -30.87 7.54
N VAL A 782 15.36 -31.88 6.76
CA VAL A 782 14.63 -32.22 5.53
C VAL A 782 13.70 -33.39 5.83
N THR A 783 12.41 -33.22 5.51
CA THR A 783 11.43 -34.32 5.51
C THR A 783 11.20 -34.78 4.08
N ILE A 784 11.48 -36.04 3.81
CA ILE A 784 11.16 -36.71 2.55
C ILE A 784 9.73 -37.24 2.67
N SER A 785 8.86 -36.88 1.73
CA SER A 785 7.51 -37.41 1.65
C SER A 785 7.42 -38.42 0.52
N ASP A 786 7.21 -39.68 0.90
CA ASP A 786 7.01 -40.84 0.02
C ASP A 786 5.94 -40.54 -1.04
N ASP A 787 6.23 -40.81 -2.31
CA ASP A 787 5.27 -40.69 -3.41
C ASP A 787 4.67 -42.02 -3.90
N ASP A 788 5.15 -43.16 -3.43
CA ASP A 788 4.63 -44.48 -3.83
C ASP A 788 3.25 -44.81 -3.22
N SER A 789 2.90 -44.15 -2.12
CA SER A 789 1.56 -44.22 -1.52
C SER A 789 0.61 -43.09 -1.95
N ASN A 790 1.02 -42.24 -2.90
CA ASN A 790 0.25 -41.06 -3.30
C ASN A 790 -1.01 -41.40 -4.14
N THR A 791 -2.11 -40.67 -3.90
CA THR A 791 -3.31 -40.78 -4.73
C THR A 791 -3.60 -39.47 -5.44
N ALA A 792 -3.82 -39.53 -6.76
CA ALA A 792 -4.06 -38.31 -7.55
C ALA A 792 -5.30 -37.54 -7.02
N PRO A 793 -5.25 -36.20 -7.04
CA PRO A 793 -6.33 -35.36 -6.51
C PRO A 793 -7.63 -35.62 -7.25
N THR A 794 -8.78 -35.52 -6.58
CA THR A 794 -10.09 -35.59 -7.24
C THR A 794 -10.55 -34.20 -7.64
N VAL A 795 -10.80 -34.02 -8.94
CA VAL A 795 -11.30 -32.77 -9.50
C VAL A 795 -12.78 -32.90 -9.82
N THR A 796 -13.58 -31.91 -9.41
CA THR A 796 -14.95 -31.73 -9.85
C THR A 796 -15.12 -30.34 -10.46
N LEU A 797 -15.58 -30.26 -11.71
CA LEU A 797 -15.83 -29.00 -12.40
C LEU A 797 -17.30 -28.59 -12.27
N SER A 798 -17.55 -27.28 -12.22
CA SER A 798 -18.91 -26.73 -12.28
C SER A 798 -19.61 -27.13 -13.58
N GLU A 799 -20.83 -27.66 -13.52
CA GLU A 799 -21.65 -27.92 -14.70
C GLU A 799 -22.18 -26.61 -15.31
N ASN A 800 -21.67 -26.24 -16.47
CA ASN A 800 -22.30 -25.25 -17.35
C ASN A 800 -22.39 -25.87 -18.76
N SER A 801 -23.59 -25.98 -19.32
CA SER A 801 -23.81 -26.63 -20.62
C SER A 801 -23.94 -25.66 -21.79
N GLU A 802 -24.39 -24.41 -21.56
CA GLU A 802 -24.60 -23.39 -22.59
C GLU A 802 -24.28 -21.97 -22.09
N VAL A 803 -23.56 -21.18 -22.90
CA VAL A 803 -23.22 -19.77 -22.63
C VAL A 803 -23.53 -18.91 -23.86
N ASN A 804 -23.99 -17.68 -23.68
CA ASN A 804 -24.26 -16.79 -24.82
C ASN A 804 -22.96 -16.18 -25.37
N THR A 805 -22.92 -15.94 -26.69
CA THR A 805 -21.83 -15.17 -27.32
C THR A 805 -21.60 -13.84 -26.60
N GLY A 806 -20.34 -13.48 -26.31
CA GLY A 806 -19.96 -12.23 -25.64
C GLY A 806 -20.14 -12.20 -24.11
N ALA A 807 -20.71 -13.25 -23.50
CA ALA A 807 -20.90 -13.29 -22.05
C ALA A 807 -19.58 -13.52 -21.29
N THR A 808 -19.40 -12.87 -20.14
CA THR A 808 -18.34 -13.22 -19.20
C THR A 808 -18.70 -14.53 -18.50
N VAL A 809 -17.88 -15.55 -18.75
CA VAL A 809 -18.05 -16.89 -18.18
C VAL A 809 -17.07 -17.06 -17.03
N ARG A 810 -17.56 -17.55 -15.88
CA ARG A 810 -16.74 -18.02 -14.77
C ARG A 810 -16.92 -19.51 -14.62
N VAL A 811 -15.80 -20.22 -14.51
CA VAL A 811 -15.79 -21.66 -14.24
C VAL A 811 -14.94 -21.90 -13.01
N SER A 812 -15.42 -22.78 -12.16
CA SER A 812 -14.79 -23.12 -10.90
C SER A 812 -14.57 -24.62 -10.81
N ALA A 813 -13.44 -24.99 -10.23
CA ALA A 813 -13.14 -26.36 -9.84
C ALA A 813 -13.25 -26.48 -8.32
N THR A 814 -13.71 -27.64 -7.86
CA THR A 814 -13.50 -28.11 -6.49
C THR A 814 -12.52 -29.26 -6.55
N VAL A 815 -11.46 -29.16 -5.76
CA VAL A 815 -10.42 -30.18 -5.68
C VAL A 815 -10.41 -30.73 -4.27
N THR A 816 -10.33 -32.06 -4.15
CA THR A 816 -10.15 -32.75 -2.88
C THR A 816 -9.01 -33.74 -2.99
N ASP A 817 -8.28 -33.88 -1.91
CA ASP A 817 -7.13 -34.77 -1.77
C ASP A 817 -7.33 -35.68 -0.58
N ASN A 818 -6.91 -36.93 -0.67
CA ASN A 818 -6.99 -37.83 0.49
C ASN A 818 -5.86 -37.54 1.49
N GLU A 819 -4.68 -37.19 0.97
CA GLU A 819 -3.46 -36.92 1.72
C GLU A 819 -3.42 -35.47 2.25
N SER A 820 -4.27 -34.58 1.69
CA SER A 820 -4.34 -33.16 2.01
C SER A 820 -3.04 -32.41 1.65
N ASP A 821 -2.38 -32.85 0.59
CA ASP A 821 -1.14 -32.26 0.10
C ASP A 821 -1.38 -30.86 -0.50
N PRO A 822 -0.40 -29.94 -0.43
CA PRO A 822 -0.43 -28.69 -1.17
C PRO A 822 -0.58 -28.92 -2.68
N MET A 823 -1.24 -28.01 -3.39
CA MET A 823 -1.57 -28.22 -4.81
C MET A 823 -1.30 -27.00 -5.68
N THR A 824 -1.02 -27.28 -6.95
CA THR A 824 -0.99 -26.29 -8.03
C THR A 824 -2.12 -26.55 -9.02
N TYR A 825 -2.57 -25.48 -9.69
CA TYR A 825 -3.74 -25.53 -10.58
C TYR A 825 -3.40 -24.94 -11.94
N LEU A 826 -3.99 -25.49 -12.99
CA LEU A 826 -3.84 -24.96 -14.35
C LEU A 826 -5.12 -25.13 -15.16
N TRP A 827 -5.68 -24.01 -15.62
CA TRP A 827 -6.70 -23.93 -16.64
C TRP A 827 -6.06 -23.73 -18.01
N GLN A 828 -6.45 -24.55 -18.97
CA GLN A 828 -6.01 -24.43 -20.35
C GLN A 828 -7.16 -24.64 -21.32
N GLN A 829 -7.20 -23.86 -22.39
CA GLN A 829 -8.09 -24.15 -23.51
C GLN A 829 -7.48 -25.26 -24.39
N THR A 830 -8.22 -26.33 -24.62
CA THR A 830 -7.78 -27.48 -25.43
C THR A 830 -8.45 -27.53 -26.80
N ALA A 831 -9.62 -26.92 -26.97
CA ALA A 831 -10.30 -26.82 -28.26
C ALA A 831 -11.25 -25.61 -28.36
N GLY A 832 -11.62 -25.26 -29.60
CA GLY A 832 -12.58 -24.19 -29.90
C GLY A 832 -11.92 -22.87 -30.30
N THR A 833 -12.72 -21.80 -30.33
CA THR A 833 -12.25 -20.45 -30.64
C THR A 833 -11.42 -19.88 -29.50
N GLY A 834 -10.25 -19.32 -29.80
CA GLY A 834 -9.30 -18.82 -28.79
C GLY A 834 -9.90 -17.82 -27.81
N ILE A 835 -9.66 -18.04 -26.52
CA ILE A 835 -10.10 -17.17 -25.41
C ILE A 835 -8.93 -16.81 -24.50
N ASN A 836 -8.99 -15.65 -23.85
CA ASN A 836 -8.02 -15.24 -22.83
C ASN A 836 -8.58 -15.57 -21.44
N LEU A 837 -7.88 -16.45 -20.73
CA LEU A 837 -8.20 -16.85 -19.37
C LEU A 837 -7.58 -15.86 -18.36
N THR A 838 -8.34 -15.44 -17.36
CA THR A 838 -7.85 -14.70 -16.20
C THR A 838 -7.81 -15.62 -14.97
N ASN A 839 -6.78 -15.52 -14.13
CA ASN A 839 -6.59 -16.39 -12.95
C ASN A 839 -6.54 -17.89 -13.33
N ALA A 840 -5.81 -18.20 -14.41
CA ALA A 840 -5.71 -19.56 -14.95
C ALA A 840 -5.00 -20.55 -14.01
N ASP A 841 -4.32 -20.04 -12.99
CA ASP A 841 -3.56 -20.77 -11.97
C ASP A 841 -4.32 -20.93 -10.64
N THR A 842 -5.62 -20.64 -10.63
CA THR A 842 -6.46 -20.71 -9.43
C THR A 842 -7.64 -21.67 -9.60
N LEU A 843 -8.32 -21.99 -8.49
CA LEU A 843 -9.55 -22.80 -8.52
C LEU A 843 -10.70 -22.17 -9.33
N THR A 844 -10.63 -20.88 -9.68
CA THR A 844 -11.67 -20.20 -10.48
C THR A 844 -11.05 -19.32 -11.56
N THR A 845 -11.31 -19.66 -12.82
CA THR A 845 -10.92 -18.82 -13.96
C THR A 845 -12.13 -18.12 -14.58
N SER A 846 -11.86 -17.04 -15.33
CA SER A 846 -12.88 -16.36 -16.10
C SER A 846 -12.40 -15.96 -17.49
N PHE A 847 -13.32 -15.85 -18.44
CA PHE A 847 -13.06 -15.42 -19.81
C PHE A 847 -14.32 -14.82 -20.44
N VAL A 848 -14.17 -14.18 -21.60
CA VAL A 848 -15.30 -13.68 -22.39
C VAL A 848 -15.60 -14.67 -23.52
N ALA A 849 -16.85 -15.14 -23.62
CA ALA A 849 -17.27 -16.05 -24.67
C ALA A 849 -17.11 -15.41 -26.07
N PRO A 850 -16.59 -16.14 -27.08
CA PRO A 850 -16.44 -15.67 -28.44
C PRO A 850 -17.73 -15.15 -29.07
N ALA A 851 -17.61 -14.25 -30.05
CA ALA A 851 -18.75 -13.70 -30.79
C ALA A 851 -19.40 -14.69 -31.78
N THR A 852 -18.82 -15.88 -31.97
CA THR A 852 -19.33 -16.92 -32.89
C THR A 852 -19.80 -18.12 -32.09
N ALA A 853 -20.97 -18.65 -32.42
CA ALA A 853 -21.48 -19.88 -31.82
C ALA A 853 -20.57 -21.06 -32.15
N GLY A 854 -20.36 -21.94 -31.17
CA GLY A 854 -19.43 -23.06 -31.27
C GLY A 854 -19.07 -23.61 -29.89
N ASN A 855 -18.29 -24.67 -29.85
CA ASN A 855 -17.90 -25.29 -28.59
C ASN A 855 -16.52 -24.78 -28.16
N ILE A 856 -16.36 -24.51 -26.87
CA ILE A 856 -15.07 -24.28 -26.21
C ILE A 856 -14.83 -25.46 -25.28
N THR A 857 -13.64 -26.03 -25.33
CA THR A 857 -13.24 -27.06 -24.37
C THR A 857 -12.09 -26.52 -23.54
N LEU A 858 -12.29 -26.51 -22.22
CA LEU A 858 -11.29 -26.21 -21.21
C LEU A 858 -10.85 -27.52 -20.55
N SER A 859 -9.57 -27.62 -20.23
CA SER A 859 -9.05 -28.57 -19.25
C SER A 859 -8.69 -27.83 -17.98
N PHE A 860 -8.96 -28.45 -16.85
CA PHE A 860 -8.44 -28.05 -15.55
C PHE A 860 -7.61 -29.19 -15.00
N THR A 861 -6.35 -28.89 -14.70
CA THR A 861 -5.41 -29.82 -14.11
C THR A 861 -5.12 -29.37 -12.69
N ALA A 862 -5.39 -30.23 -11.71
CA ALA A 862 -4.87 -30.10 -10.36
C ALA A 862 -3.69 -31.06 -10.21
N THR A 863 -2.57 -30.57 -9.69
CA THR A 863 -1.36 -31.37 -9.43
C THR A 863 -1.00 -31.22 -7.96
N ASP A 864 -0.88 -32.34 -7.26
CA ASP A 864 -0.43 -32.35 -5.86
C ASP A 864 1.08 -32.09 -5.74
N PHE A 865 1.54 -31.93 -4.50
CA PHE A 865 2.93 -31.64 -4.17
C PHE A 865 3.92 -32.74 -4.63
N LYS A 866 3.44 -33.98 -4.76
CA LYS A 866 4.21 -35.15 -5.17
C LYS A 866 4.10 -35.43 -6.67
N GLY A 867 3.47 -34.54 -7.43
CA GLY A 867 3.45 -34.56 -8.89
C GLY A 867 2.34 -35.39 -9.54
N LEU A 868 1.47 -36.06 -8.78
CA LEU A 868 0.30 -36.69 -9.40
C LEU A 868 -0.73 -35.62 -9.73
N SER A 869 -1.38 -35.81 -10.88
CA SER A 869 -2.36 -34.84 -11.37
C SER A 869 -3.60 -35.51 -11.90
N THR A 870 -4.72 -34.82 -11.71
CA THR A 870 -5.99 -35.15 -12.34
C THR A 870 -6.38 -34.01 -13.24
N THR A 871 -6.69 -34.36 -14.49
CA THR A 871 -7.19 -33.41 -15.48
C THR A 871 -8.62 -33.74 -15.82
N GLU A 872 -9.51 -32.78 -15.58
CA GLU A 872 -10.89 -32.85 -16.03
C GLU A 872 -11.15 -31.87 -17.16
N THR A 873 -12.10 -32.22 -18.03
CA THR A 873 -12.46 -31.39 -19.17
C THR A 873 -13.88 -30.88 -19.07
N LEU A 874 -14.07 -29.61 -19.40
CA LEU A 874 -15.35 -28.94 -19.45
C LEU A 874 -15.58 -28.44 -20.88
N THR A 875 -16.65 -28.89 -21.52
CA THR A 875 -17.09 -28.36 -22.81
C THR A 875 -18.25 -27.40 -22.62
N LEU A 876 -18.06 -26.17 -23.05
CA LEU A 876 -19.05 -25.10 -23.01
C LEU A 876 -19.59 -24.89 -24.43
N THR A 877 -20.91 -24.97 -24.59
CA THR A 877 -21.56 -24.65 -25.87
C THR A 877 -21.84 -23.16 -25.92
N VAL A 878 -21.13 -22.42 -26.77
CA VAL A 878 -21.43 -21.02 -27.05
C VAL A 878 -22.62 -20.99 -28.01
N VAL A 879 -23.77 -20.56 -27.53
CA VAL A 879 -24.98 -20.39 -28.34
C VAL A 879 -25.10 -18.95 -28.82
N ALA A 880 -25.53 -18.78 -30.07
CA ALA A 880 -25.90 -17.46 -30.56
C ALA A 880 -27.09 -16.96 -29.74
N ALA A 881 -27.05 -15.69 -29.34
CA ALA A 881 -28.19 -15.07 -28.64
C ALA A 881 -29.50 -15.32 -29.43
N PRO A 882 -30.61 -15.68 -28.76
CA PRO A 882 -31.87 -15.95 -29.46
C PRO A 882 -32.29 -14.71 -30.24
N VAL A 883 -32.43 -14.85 -31.56
CA VAL A 883 -32.99 -13.81 -32.42
C VAL A 883 -34.44 -13.60 -31.99
N ALA A 884 -34.78 -12.40 -31.56
CA ALA A 884 -36.16 -12.02 -31.26
C ALA A 884 -37.01 -12.23 -32.53
N ILE A 885 -37.85 -13.26 -32.53
CA ILE A 885 -38.83 -13.50 -33.60
C ILE A 885 -39.93 -12.45 -33.41
N ILE A 886 -39.93 -11.40 -34.22
CA ILE A 886 -41.04 -10.46 -34.30
C ILE A 886 -42.16 -11.17 -35.09
N PRO A 887 -43.32 -11.51 -34.50
CA PRO A 887 -44.43 -12.02 -35.30
C PRO A 887 -44.98 -10.88 -36.17
N PRO A 888 -45.45 -11.17 -37.39
CA PRO A 888 -45.96 -10.13 -38.28
C PRO A 888 -47.23 -9.53 -37.68
N VAL A 889 -47.30 -8.20 -37.77
CA VAL A 889 -48.48 -7.41 -37.43
C VAL A 889 -49.60 -7.82 -38.37
N ASP A 890 -50.69 -8.37 -37.83
CA ASP A 890 -51.96 -8.36 -38.54
C ASP A 890 -53.19 -8.16 -37.65
N LYS A 891 -54.14 -7.47 -38.26
CA LYS A 891 -55.35 -6.87 -37.68
C LYS A 891 -56.44 -7.90 -37.37
N LYS A 892 -57.37 -7.48 -36.50
CA LYS A 892 -58.75 -8.00 -36.24
C LYS A 892 -58.77 -9.27 -35.37
N SER A 893 -59.35 -9.21 -34.17
CA SER A 893 -60.80 -9.24 -33.85
C SER A 893 -61.23 -10.64 -33.41
N SER A 894 -62.03 -10.68 -32.34
CA SER A 894 -63.06 -11.68 -32.04
C SER A 894 -62.63 -13.03 -31.42
N GLY A 895 -62.84 -13.16 -30.10
CA GLY A 895 -63.89 -14.06 -29.57
C GLY A 895 -63.51 -15.47 -29.07
N GLY A 896 -63.99 -15.81 -27.86
CA GLY A 896 -64.22 -17.17 -27.29
C GLY A 896 -62.97 -17.85 -26.72
N GLY A 897 -62.89 -18.32 -25.47
CA GLY A 897 -63.78 -19.23 -24.74
C GLY A 897 -63.65 -20.66 -25.31
N SER A 898 -63.45 -21.77 -24.60
CA SER A 898 -63.34 -22.16 -23.19
C SER A 898 -63.08 -23.70 -23.16
N ILE A 899 -62.79 -24.27 -21.98
CA ILE A 899 -62.91 -25.72 -21.59
C ILE A 899 -61.76 -26.63 -22.10
N GLY A 900 -61.14 -27.53 -21.33
CA GLY A 900 -61.33 -27.96 -19.94
C GLY A 900 -60.30 -29.04 -19.53
N PHE A 901 -60.12 -29.15 -18.21
CA PHE A 901 -59.55 -30.25 -17.40
C PHE A 901 -60.08 -31.66 -17.79
N PRO A 902 -59.58 -32.82 -17.25
CA PRO A 902 -58.74 -33.04 -16.04
C PRO A 902 -57.69 -34.21 -16.11
N ILE A 903 -57.13 -34.56 -14.92
CA ILE A 903 -56.52 -35.86 -14.46
C ILE A 903 -55.00 -36.01 -14.71
N LEU A 904 -54.09 -36.34 -13.77
CA LEU A 904 -54.11 -36.67 -12.33
C LEU A 904 -52.65 -36.70 -11.78
N LEU A 905 -52.50 -36.45 -10.47
CA LEU A 905 -51.62 -37.12 -9.49
C LEU A 905 -50.07 -36.95 -9.55
N ILE A 906 -49.48 -36.34 -8.51
CA ILE A 906 -48.81 -37.01 -7.35
C ILE A 906 -48.19 -35.94 -6.41
N LEU A 907 -48.09 -36.29 -5.11
CA LEU A 907 -47.38 -35.65 -3.97
C LEU A 907 -48.17 -34.73 -2.99
N THR A 908 -48.95 -35.38 -2.12
CA THR A 908 -48.90 -35.36 -0.62
C THR A 908 -48.49 -34.07 0.12
N LEU A 909 -49.38 -33.40 0.88
CA LEU A 909 -49.79 -33.62 2.30
C LEU A 909 -48.70 -33.15 3.32
N VAL A 910 -48.91 -32.20 4.25
CA VAL A 910 -49.89 -32.19 5.36
C VAL A 910 -50.00 -30.78 5.99
N MET A 911 -51.18 -30.52 6.58
CA MET A 911 -51.53 -29.53 7.62
C MET A 911 -52.01 -28.12 7.21
N ARG A 912 -53.35 -27.96 7.12
CA ARG A 912 -54.08 -26.89 7.83
C ARG A 912 -55.61 -27.11 7.83
N LYS A 913 -56.20 -26.93 9.03
CA LYS A 913 -57.63 -26.89 9.43
C LYS A 913 -58.28 -28.27 9.63
N ILE A 914 -58.99 -28.56 10.72
CA ILE A 914 -60.22 -27.93 11.26
C ILE A 914 -60.25 -28.23 12.79
N ILE A 915 -60.75 -27.35 13.68
CA ILE A 915 -62.06 -27.46 14.36
C ILE A 915 -62.42 -26.14 15.08
N LYS A 916 -63.70 -25.76 14.92
CA LYS A 916 -64.47 -24.69 15.57
C LYS A 916 -65.33 -25.29 16.71
N LEU A 917 -65.78 -24.42 17.64
CA LEU A 917 -66.66 -24.63 18.82
C LEU A 917 -65.96 -25.27 20.04
N VAL A 918 -65.84 -24.61 21.20
CA VAL A 918 -66.94 -24.20 22.10
C VAL A 918 -66.73 -22.80 22.73
N THR A 919 -67.86 -22.11 22.87
CA THR A 919 -68.19 -20.79 23.42
C THR A 919 -68.06 -20.60 24.95
N LYS A 920 -67.92 -19.31 25.37
CA LYS A 920 -68.40 -18.64 26.62
C LYS A 920 -67.74 -19.06 27.95
N HIS A 921 -67.29 -18.17 28.86
CA HIS A 921 -67.84 -16.93 29.43
C HIS A 921 -66.72 -16.03 30.02
N LEU A 922 -66.79 -14.69 29.86
CA LEU A 922 -66.91 -13.66 30.94
C LEU A 922 -66.09 -13.95 32.21
N GLN A 923 -65.14 -13.10 32.62
CA GLN A 923 -65.47 -11.91 33.42
C GLN A 923 -64.37 -10.84 33.43
N ILE A 924 -64.85 -9.59 33.31
CA ILE A 924 -64.25 -8.32 33.70
C ILE A 924 -64.26 -8.22 35.25
N ALA A 925 -63.18 -7.77 35.89
CA ALA A 925 -63.19 -6.76 36.97
C ALA A 925 -61.80 -6.52 37.59
N SER A 926 -61.57 -5.24 37.95
CA SER A 926 -60.45 -4.55 38.63
C SER A 926 -59.11 -4.42 37.92
#